data_AF-A0A957J8E1-F1
#
_entry.id   AF-A0A957J8E1-F1
#
_cell.length_a   1.000
_cell.length_b   1.000
_cell.length_c   1.000
_cell.angle_alpha   90.00
_cell.angle_beta   90.00
_cell.angle_gamma   90.00
#
_symmetry.space_group_name_H-M   'P 1'
#
loop_
_entity.id
_entity.type
_entity.pdbx_description
1 polymer ?
#
loop_
_entity_poly.entity_id
_entity_poly.type
_entity_poly.pdbx_seq_one_letter_code
_entity_poly.pdbx_strand_id
1 'polypeptide(L)'
;LLMLDNEHGWLATKRGTSSNFSIGTLFYTEDSGQTWERRPLPSGDPIYFIDQLHGWLVGSPSQDTLYHTDDGGQTWETQSLEVEPEENIQYLYLPTFNETGSGQLHAMLLHKDTSRLARYTTSNYGKTWARTAQYDLGSDWGDSIPLAQIDDQEWLYVRPDTHELNSSALNLGDFNASTRTPEGFQQIIMLNVSEGWAKQTVTTCDSATCQQSTNLWRTEDGGQTWTQFNTPISYQQVINLSPDSAPTTQQVTTMVGQGFDKCEIPTLSQLQNWYSNSPYRAINLYIGGSSRACGNGALSASYLQQLSQQGWKFIPTWVGPQAACSGYGSRMSNDPATAYNQGKAEANQAITVASNLGLTNGGTIIYYDLEGYPNDAACRNAAKSFISGWTYQLAQAGHKAGAYGSACASYVSDWATGSSVPEAIWPAAWYASSYDANASVWNVPCIDNGYWVNNQRIRQYAGGHNEAWGGVTLNIDSNAIRSSVATISTGGGGNPTEVILEDPTQLQYPYNNGCAGSGWERYVNDRGHYAYLTLNTNQPSQSTNWAEWRTTLPTTGQWRVYAYIPDHPIIYWSCLNNKQINWDTIDARYTIHHANGSETVSRNQAPLNKQWLDLGAYNFSSSQQARIRLTDLNGQPNLSETISVSALRFVYQPAEPTPTPPPPPPTPTPPPPQNAKTLNVRYVDQVYAQENSAGGYWILCGPSSAAMLLHYEGKESRDVFTNRQATRDLCGM
;
A
#
# COMPACT_ATOMS: atom_id res chain seq x y z
N LEU A 1 7.19 13.58 -5.76
CA LEU A 1 8.36 14.46 -5.90
C LEU A 1 8.16 15.29 -7.14
N LEU A 2 8.41 16.59 -7.05
CA LEU A 2 8.36 17.57 -8.13
C LEU A 2 9.63 18.42 -8.02
N MET A 3 10.53 18.38 -8.99
CA MET A 3 11.65 19.32 -9.07
C MET A 3 11.30 20.42 -10.06
N LEU A 4 11.42 21.67 -9.64
CA LEU A 4 11.18 22.82 -10.50
C LEU A 4 12.42 23.13 -11.34
N ASP A 5 13.57 23.13 -10.67
CA ASP A 5 14.88 23.37 -11.25
C ASP A 5 15.93 22.47 -10.55
N ASN A 6 17.21 22.75 -10.77
CA ASN A 6 18.29 21.93 -10.22
C ASN A 6 18.48 22.09 -8.71
N GLU A 7 17.93 23.14 -8.10
CA GLU A 7 18.10 23.49 -6.69
C GLU A 7 16.79 23.29 -5.90
N HIS A 8 15.66 23.62 -6.53
CA HIS A 8 14.35 23.74 -5.88
C HIS A 8 13.40 22.59 -6.22
N GLY A 9 12.75 22.06 -5.19
CA GLY A 9 11.76 21.00 -5.37
C GLY A 9 10.88 20.73 -4.16
N TRP A 10 9.80 19.99 -4.40
CA TRP A 10 8.83 19.61 -3.39
C TRP A 10 8.55 18.11 -3.36
N LEU A 11 8.38 17.58 -2.16
CA LEU A 11 7.96 16.22 -1.92
C LEU A 11 6.70 16.22 -1.06
N ALA A 12 5.56 15.90 -1.67
CA ALA A 12 4.34 15.59 -0.93
C ALA A 12 4.33 14.11 -0.53
N THR A 13 4.04 13.84 0.73
CA THR A 13 3.87 12.48 1.29
C THR A 13 2.45 12.31 1.79
N LYS A 14 1.77 11.24 1.38
CA LYS A 14 0.42 10.90 1.87
C LYS A 14 0.54 9.91 3.04
N ARG A 15 -0.17 10.18 4.14
CA ARG A 15 -0.32 9.21 5.23
C ARG A 15 -1.47 8.27 4.92
N GLY A 16 -1.28 6.97 5.19
CA GLY A 16 -2.38 6.01 5.19
C GLY A 16 -3.44 6.43 6.21
N THR A 17 -4.56 6.95 5.73
CA THR A 17 -5.66 7.51 6.52
C THR A 17 -6.99 6.91 6.03
N SER A 18 -8.03 6.91 6.88
CA SER A 18 -9.37 6.44 6.49
C SER A 18 -9.97 7.33 5.41
N SER A 19 -10.98 6.83 4.68
CA SER A 19 -11.67 7.56 3.61
C SER A 19 -12.17 8.98 3.97
N ASN A 20 -12.44 9.26 5.26
CA ASN A 20 -12.85 10.59 5.74
C ASN A 20 -11.71 11.62 5.89
N PHE A 21 -10.45 11.24 5.68
CA PHE A 21 -9.30 12.14 5.83
C PHE A 21 -8.29 11.91 4.70
N SER A 22 -7.71 12.99 4.17
CA SER A 22 -6.54 12.92 3.29
C SER A 22 -5.44 13.74 3.94
N ILE A 23 -4.60 13.10 4.76
CA ILE A 23 -3.54 13.81 5.51
C ILE A 23 -2.21 13.59 4.81
N GLY A 24 -1.46 14.66 4.60
CA GLY A 24 -0.10 14.57 4.09
C GLY A 24 0.89 15.48 4.77
N THR A 25 2.11 15.48 4.28
CA THR A 25 3.17 16.41 4.66
C THR A 25 3.95 16.81 3.42
N LEU A 26 4.19 18.11 3.28
CA LEU A 26 5.02 18.67 2.22
C LEU A 26 6.44 18.83 2.76
N PHE A 27 7.41 18.55 1.90
CA PHE A 27 8.81 18.91 2.11
C PHE A 27 9.28 19.75 0.94
N TYR A 28 10.15 20.71 1.22
CA TYR A 28 10.76 21.61 0.24
C TYR A 28 12.28 21.53 0.33
N THR A 29 12.95 21.61 -0.80
CA THR A 29 14.42 21.70 -0.89
C THR A 29 14.80 22.94 -1.68
N GLU A 30 15.95 23.52 -1.34
CA GLU A 30 16.64 24.59 -2.08
C GLU A 30 18.09 24.23 -2.43
N ASP A 31 18.53 22.99 -2.15
CA ASP A 31 19.91 22.53 -2.34
C ASP A 31 19.99 21.18 -3.10
N SER A 32 19.11 20.99 -4.09
CA SER A 32 19.04 19.78 -4.92
C SER A 32 18.65 18.51 -4.15
N GLY A 33 17.93 18.66 -3.04
CA GLY A 33 17.44 17.56 -2.21
C GLY A 33 18.44 17.07 -1.17
N GLN A 34 19.53 17.82 -0.90
CA GLN A 34 20.49 17.50 0.16
C GLN A 34 19.88 17.76 1.54
N THR A 35 19.08 18.80 1.68
CA THR A 35 18.28 19.09 2.87
C THR A 35 16.81 19.32 2.52
N TRP A 36 15.94 19.03 3.48
CA TRP A 36 14.49 19.12 3.30
C TRP A 36 13.86 19.88 4.47
N GLU A 37 13.19 20.98 4.15
CA GLU A 37 12.36 21.75 5.06
C GLU A 37 10.93 21.20 5.04
N ARG A 38 10.37 20.89 6.22
CA ARG A 38 8.97 20.48 6.31
C ARG A 38 8.04 21.68 6.21
N ARG A 39 7.06 21.62 5.31
CA ARG A 39 6.02 22.64 5.10
C ARG A 39 4.60 22.08 5.33
N PRO A 40 3.61 22.94 5.62
CA PRO A 40 2.20 22.52 5.71
C PRO A 40 1.69 21.96 4.39
N LEU A 41 0.77 20.99 4.49
CA LEU A 41 0.05 20.44 3.35
C LEU A 41 -1.41 20.21 3.74
N PRO A 42 -2.38 20.91 3.13
CA PRO A 42 -3.80 20.81 3.48
C PRO A 42 -4.39 19.42 3.25
N SER A 43 -3.90 18.72 2.23
CA SER A 43 -4.37 17.39 1.84
C SER A 43 -3.24 16.53 1.31
N GLY A 44 -3.25 15.23 1.58
CA GLY A 44 -2.20 14.30 1.15
C GLY A 44 -2.22 13.95 -0.34
N ASP A 45 -2.72 14.82 -1.20
CA ASP A 45 -2.93 14.58 -2.62
C ASP A 45 -1.80 15.21 -3.48
N PRO A 46 -1.70 14.86 -4.79
CA PRO A 46 -0.64 15.37 -5.64
C PRO A 46 -0.65 16.91 -5.75
N ILE A 47 0.56 17.49 -5.72
CA ILE A 47 0.80 18.93 -5.83
C ILE A 47 1.35 19.29 -7.22
N TYR A 48 1.17 20.53 -7.61
CA TYR A 48 1.72 21.13 -8.82
C TYR A 48 2.28 22.52 -8.49
N PHE A 49 3.51 22.84 -8.90
CA PHE A 49 4.11 24.17 -8.74
C PHE A 49 4.47 24.73 -10.12
N ILE A 50 4.12 26.00 -10.32
CA ILE A 50 4.40 26.76 -11.55
C ILE A 50 5.83 27.32 -11.47
N ASP A 51 6.17 27.87 -10.30
CA ASP A 51 7.47 28.41 -9.96
C ASP A 51 7.74 28.19 -8.46
N GLN A 52 8.81 28.82 -7.92
CA GLN A 52 9.23 28.67 -6.52
C GLN A 52 8.20 29.16 -5.50
N LEU A 53 7.26 30.00 -5.92
CA LEU A 53 6.28 30.66 -5.07
C LEU A 53 4.88 30.11 -5.29
N HIS A 54 4.48 29.94 -6.55
CA HIS A 54 3.10 29.66 -6.92
C HIS A 54 2.83 28.16 -7.09
N GLY A 55 1.95 27.62 -6.25
CA GLY A 55 1.62 26.19 -6.22
C GLY A 55 0.14 25.90 -6.02
N TRP A 56 -0.25 24.69 -6.40
CA TRP A 56 -1.62 24.21 -6.48
C TRP A 56 -1.75 22.78 -5.96
N LEU A 57 -2.88 22.52 -5.30
CA LEU A 57 -3.27 21.22 -4.79
C LEU A 57 -4.78 21.08 -4.97
N VAL A 58 -5.23 19.95 -5.52
CA VAL A 58 -6.62 19.52 -5.38
C VAL A 58 -6.65 18.43 -4.33
N GLY A 59 -7.43 18.60 -3.26
CA GLY A 59 -7.44 17.60 -2.21
C GLY A 59 -8.56 17.75 -1.17
N SER A 60 -9.32 16.68 -1.00
CA SER A 60 -10.26 16.45 0.10
C SER A 60 -10.61 14.96 0.08
N PRO A 61 -11.32 14.42 1.07
CA PRO A 61 -11.92 13.08 0.95
C PRO A 61 -12.66 12.83 -0.38
N SER A 62 -13.20 13.88 -1.00
CA SER A 62 -13.97 13.85 -2.26
C SER A 62 -13.25 14.50 -3.46
N GLN A 63 -12.00 14.96 -3.33
CA GLN A 63 -11.26 15.67 -4.39
C GLN A 63 -11.98 16.90 -5.00
N ASP A 64 -12.72 17.63 -4.17
CA ASP A 64 -13.58 18.75 -4.56
C ASP A 64 -13.06 20.14 -4.14
N THR A 65 -11.92 20.18 -3.44
CA THR A 65 -11.36 21.42 -2.88
C THR A 65 -10.05 21.79 -3.55
N LEU A 66 -9.96 23.02 -4.04
CA LEU A 66 -8.75 23.60 -4.65
C LEU A 66 -8.01 24.46 -3.63
N TYR A 67 -6.70 24.24 -3.50
CA TYR A 67 -5.80 25.08 -2.71
C TYR A 67 -4.74 25.72 -3.59
N HIS A 68 -4.37 26.93 -3.21
CA HIS A 68 -3.31 27.73 -3.79
C HIS A 68 -2.30 28.15 -2.73
N THR A 69 -1.06 28.35 -3.13
CA THR A 69 -0.01 28.96 -2.32
C THR A 69 0.74 29.99 -3.17
N ASP A 70 1.03 31.15 -2.57
CA ASP A 70 1.84 32.25 -3.14
C ASP A 70 3.26 32.30 -2.52
N ASP A 71 3.62 31.35 -1.64
CA ASP A 71 4.84 31.38 -0.83
C ASP A 71 5.61 30.05 -0.80
N GLY A 72 5.42 29.22 -1.83
CA GLY A 72 6.13 27.96 -2.00
C GLY A 72 5.58 26.84 -1.12
N GLY A 73 4.33 26.94 -0.66
CA GLY A 73 3.66 25.98 0.20
C GLY A 73 3.89 26.20 1.70
N GLN A 74 4.37 27.37 2.12
CA GLN A 74 4.44 27.72 3.54
C GLN A 74 3.05 28.02 4.10
N THR A 75 2.19 28.67 3.32
CA THR A 75 0.77 28.85 3.59
C THR A 75 -0.06 28.43 2.38
N TRP A 76 -1.28 27.97 2.66
CA TRP A 76 -2.23 27.53 1.66
C TRP A 76 -3.58 28.16 1.91
N GLU A 77 -4.23 28.57 0.83
CA GLU A 77 -5.55 29.18 0.84
C GLU A 77 -6.50 28.40 -0.07
N THR A 78 -7.76 28.25 0.36
CA THR A 78 -8.79 27.62 -0.47
C THR A 78 -9.24 28.58 -1.55
N GLN A 79 -9.23 28.12 -2.79
CA GLN A 79 -9.70 28.85 -3.96
C GLN A 79 -11.10 28.38 -4.32
N SER A 80 -12.03 29.32 -4.43
CA SER A 80 -13.40 29.05 -4.82
C SER A 80 -13.56 29.22 -6.33
N LEU A 81 -14.29 28.30 -6.96
CA LEU A 81 -14.73 28.44 -8.35
C LEU A 81 -16.16 28.96 -8.37
N GLU A 82 -16.46 29.82 -9.35
CA GLU A 82 -17.82 30.27 -9.59
C GLU A 82 -18.67 29.13 -10.18
N VAL A 83 -19.72 28.74 -9.46
CA VAL A 83 -20.69 27.72 -9.89
C VAL A 83 -22.10 28.32 -9.89
N GLU A 84 -22.99 27.81 -10.73
CA GLU A 84 -24.38 28.28 -10.77
C GLU A 84 -25.14 27.89 -9.49
N PRO A 85 -26.25 28.56 -9.16
CA PRO A 85 -27.15 28.09 -8.10
C PRO A 85 -27.58 26.64 -8.33
N GLU A 86 -27.56 25.82 -7.27
CA GLU A 86 -27.84 24.37 -7.32
C GLU A 86 -26.79 23.53 -8.09
N GLU A 87 -25.63 24.08 -8.43
CA GLU A 87 -24.46 23.31 -8.85
C GLU A 87 -23.53 23.00 -7.67
N ASN A 88 -23.00 21.78 -7.64
CA ASN A 88 -21.92 21.39 -6.74
C ASN A 88 -20.77 20.74 -7.50
N ILE A 89 -19.54 20.99 -7.03
CA ILE A 89 -18.34 20.38 -7.58
C ILE A 89 -18.28 18.92 -7.11
N GLN A 90 -18.22 17.97 -8.04
CA GLN A 90 -18.03 16.54 -7.76
C GLN A 90 -16.55 16.13 -7.80
N TYR A 91 -15.78 16.75 -8.70
CA TYR A 91 -14.36 16.43 -8.88
C TYR A 91 -13.61 17.61 -9.50
N LEU A 92 -12.40 17.88 -9.03
CA LEU A 92 -11.48 18.86 -9.63
C LEU A 92 -10.25 18.19 -10.22
N TYR A 93 -9.83 18.66 -11.39
CA TYR A 93 -8.55 18.28 -11.98
C TYR A 93 -7.46 19.23 -11.48
N LEU A 94 -6.18 18.83 -11.54
CA LEU A 94 -5.12 19.79 -11.25
C LEU A 94 -5.06 20.86 -12.36
N PRO A 95 -4.85 22.14 -12.01
CA PRO A 95 -4.71 23.19 -13.00
C PRO A 95 -3.38 23.06 -13.76
N THR A 96 -3.36 23.56 -14.99
CA THR A 96 -2.17 23.65 -15.83
C THR A 96 -1.91 25.10 -16.20
N PHE A 97 -0.64 25.46 -16.37
CA PHE A 97 -0.22 26.83 -16.63
C PHE A 97 0.85 26.88 -17.72
N ASN A 98 0.87 28.01 -18.44
CA ASN A 98 1.98 28.39 -19.29
C ASN A 98 2.92 29.36 -18.56
N GLU A 99 4.06 29.68 -19.19
CA GLU A 99 5.12 30.51 -18.60
C GLU A 99 4.67 31.94 -18.23
N THR A 100 3.56 32.41 -18.81
CA THR A 100 3.01 33.75 -18.53
C THR A 100 2.05 33.79 -17.34
N GLY A 101 1.82 32.65 -16.68
CA GLY A 101 0.85 32.53 -15.60
C GLY A 101 -0.60 32.45 -16.07
N SER A 102 -0.82 32.31 -17.38
CA SER A 102 -2.13 31.94 -17.90
C SER A 102 -2.32 30.44 -17.72
N GLY A 103 -3.50 30.04 -17.27
CA GLY A 103 -3.76 28.64 -16.95
C GLY A 103 -5.20 28.23 -17.14
N GLN A 104 -5.44 26.93 -17.04
CA GLN A 104 -6.76 26.35 -17.11
C GLN A 104 -6.95 25.22 -16.10
N LEU A 105 -8.21 25.00 -15.76
CA LEU A 105 -8.66 24.05 -14.76
C LEU A 105 -9.97 23.42 -15.25
N HIS A 106 -10.12 22.12 -15.02
CA HIS A 106 -11.36 21.42 -15.33
C HIS A 106 -12.05 20.97 -14.03
N ALA A 107 -13.39 20.95 -14.06
CA ALA A 107 -14.22 20.48 -12.95
C ALA A 107 -15.39 19.64 -13.46
N MET A 108 -15.68 18.55 -12.77
CA MET A 108 -16.97 17.85 -12.87
C MET A 108 -17.95 18.53 -11.94
N LEU A 109 -19.04 19.03 -12.50
CA LEU A 109 -20.12 19.69 -11.76
C LEU A 109 -21.38 18.85 -11.84
N LEU A 110 -22.10 18.75 -10.74
CA LEU A 110 -23.46 18.20 -10.70
C LEU A 110 -24.44 19.35 -10.63
N HIS A 111 -25.37 19.40 -11.58
CA HIS A 111 -26.56 20.24 -11.48
C HIS A 111 -27.78 19.32 -11.43
N LYS A 112 -28.43 19.24 -10.27
CA LYS A 112 -29.55 18.30 -10.02
C LYS A 112 -29.09 16.85 -10.23
N ASP A 113 -29.55 16.20 -11.31
CA ASP A 113 -29.23 14.81 -11.65
C ASP A 113 -28.37 14.72 -12.92
N THR A 114 -27.71 15.81 -13.30
CA THR A 114 -26.91 15.88 -14.54
C THR A 114 -25.47 16.34 -14.29
N SER A 115 -24.51 15.56 -14.79
CA SER A 115 -23.09 15.88 -14.71
C SER A 115 -22.65 16.75 -15.89
N ARG A 116 -21.74 17.68 -15.62
CA ARG A 116 -21.18 18.64 -16.58
C ARG A 116 -19.68 18.71 -16.42
N LEU A 117 -18.95 18.79 -17.54
CA LEU A 117 -17.54 19.17 -17.54
C LEU A 117 -17.43 20.68 -17.75
N ALA A 118 -16.91 21.40 -16.77
CA ALA A 118 -16.65 22.83 -16.87
C ALA A 118 -15.14 23.10 -17.06
N ARG A 119 -14.82 24.09 -17.89
CA ARG A 119 -13.47 24.66 -18.02
C ARG A 119 -13.44 26.05 -17.39
N TYR A 120 -12.43 26.26 -16.56
CA TYR A 120 -12.08 27.54 -16.00
C TYR A 120 -10.73 27.98 -16.55
N THR A 121 -10.55 29.28 -16.77
CA THR A 121 -9.27 29.86 -17.18
C THR A 121 -8.87 31.00 -16.26
N THR A 122 -7.58 31.25 -16.22
CA THR A 122 -6.97 32.33 -15.44
C THR A 122 -5.87 33.00 -16.27
N SER A 123 -5.58 34.26 -15.97
CA SER A 123 -4.44 35.01 -16.53
C SER A 123 -3.54 35.57 -15.42
N ASN A 124 -3.72 35.13 -14.18
CA ASN A 124 -3.05 35.67 -13.00
C ASN A 124 -2.59 34.55 -12.05
N TYR A 125 -1.99 33.50 -12.61
CA TYR A 125 -1.49 32.34 -11.88
C TYR A 125 -2.57 31.60 -11.07
N GLY A 126 -3.85 31.79 -11.42
CA GLY A 126 -5.00 31.15 -10.78
C GLY A 126 -5.57 31.92 -9.58
N LYS A 127 -5.10 33.15 -9.31
CA LYS A 127 -5.70 34.00 -8.26
C LYS A 127 -7.18 34.28 -8.48
N THR A 128 -7.60 34.31 -9.74
CA THR A 128 -9.02 34.30 -10.11
C THR A 128 -9.25 33.37 -11.28
N TRP A 129 -10.37 32.64 -11.22
CA TRP A 129 -10.81 31.71 -12.24
C TRP A 129 -12.11 32.20 -12.88
N ALA A 130 -12.15 32.24 -14.20
CA ALA A 130 -13.36 32.52 -14.97
C ALA A 130 -13.80 31.27 -15.72
N ARG A 131 -15.07 30.88 -15.59
CA ARG A 131 -15.65 29.77 -16.37
C ARG A 131 -15.75 30.19 -17.83
N THR A 132 -15.12 29.45 -18.74
CA THR A 132 -15.09 29.79 -20.18
C THR A 132 -15.76 28.76 -21.07
N ALA A 133 -15.95 27.53 -20.59
CA ALA A 133 -16.70 26.52 -21.34
C ALA A 133 -17.40 25.53 -20.40
N GLN A 134 -18.44 24.88 -20.94
CA GLN A 134 -19.21 23.82 -20.28
C GLN A 134 -19.69 22.81 -21.32
N TYR A 135 -19.64 21.54 -20.95
CA TYR A 135 -20.12 20.42 -21.76
C TYR A 135 -21.03 19.54 -20.90
N ASP A 136 -22.27 19.33 -21.35
CA ASP A 136 -23.22 18.48 -20.64
C ASP A 136 -22.91 17.01 -20.92
N LEU A 137 -22.80 16.19 -19.87
CA LEU A 137 -22.41 14.78 -19.94
C LEU A 137 -23.59 13.81 -19.69
N GLY A 138 -24.80 14.33 -19.49
CA GLY A 138 -25.98 13.52 -19.22
C GLY A 138 -26.21 13.26 -17.73
N SER A 139 -26.59 12.04 -17.37
CA SER A 139 -26.95 11.63 -15.99
C SER A 139 -25.83 11.85 -14.96
N ASP A 140 -26.14 11.79 -13.67
CA ASP A 140 -25.13 11.82 -12.60
C ASP A 140 -24.16 10.64 -12.70
N TRP A 141 -22.86 10.95 -12.77
CA TRP A 141 -21.76 9.98 -12.86
C TRP A 141 -20.84 9.95 -11.64
N GLY A 142 -20.97 10.90 -10.72
CA GLY A 142 -20.35 10.87 -9.37
C GLY A 142 -18.83 10.77 -9.26
N ASP A 143 -18.05 10.77 -10.35
CA ASP A 143 -16.60 10.54 -10.37
C ASP A 143 -15.90 11.35 -11.48
N SER A 144 -14.56 11.25 -11.56
CA SER A 144 -13.73 11.76 -12.63
C SER A 144 -13.92 11.03 -13.96
N ILE A 145 -13.73 11.74 -15.07
CA ILE A 145 -13.62 11.17 -16.41
C ILE A 145 -12.16 11.20 -16.92
N PRO A 146 -11.76 10.27 -17.80
CA PRO A 146 -10.49 10.35 -18.51
C PRO A 146 -10.43 11.64 -19.33
N LEU A 147 -9.43 12.49 -19.04
CA LEU A 147 -9.24 13.79 -19.69
C LEU A 147 -7.75 14.04 -19.92
N ALA A 148 -7.41 14.58 -21.08
CA ALA A 148 -6.05 15.00 -21.41
C ALA A 148 -6.06 16.32 -22.18
N GLN A 149 -5.24 17.27 -21.74
CA GLN A 149 -5.05 18.53 -22.43
C GLN A 149 -4.10 18.36 -23.63
N ILE A 150 -4.47 18.89 -24.80
CA ILE A 150 -3.61 18.94 -25.99
C ILE A 150 -2.80 20.24 -25.97
N ASP A 151 -3.49 21.37 -25.79
CA ASP A 151 -2.90 22.71 -25.63
C ASP A 151 -3.83 23.65 -24.82
N ASP A 152 -3.59 24.96 -24.89
CA ASP A 152 -4.35 25.98 -24.14
C ASP A 152 -5.80 26.16 -24.64
N GLN A 153 -6.15 25.58 -25.79
CA GLN A 153 -7.45 25.70 -26.44
C GLN A 153 -8.14 24.33 -26.60
N GLU A 154 -7.37 23.26 -26.85
CA GLU A 154 -7.88 21.93 -27.14
C GLU A 154 -7.59 20.89 -26.05
N TRP A 155 -8.58 20.03 -25.79
CA TRP A 155 -8.42 18.87 -24.92
C TRP A 155 -9.32 17.72 -25.37
N LEU A 156 -8.99 16.53 -24.87
CA LEU A 156 -9.70 15.29 -25.07
C LEU A 156 -10.37 14.85 -23.77
N TYR A 157 -11.56 14.28 -23.88
CA TYR A 157 -12.23 13.64 -22.76
C TYR A 157 -13.08 12.47 -23.23
N VAL A 158 -13.30 11.49 -22.36
CA VAL A 158 -14.18 10.36 -22.66
C VAL A 158 -15.55 10.66 -22.07
N ARG A 159 -16.58 10.67 -22.93
CA ARG A 159 -17.96 10.77 -22.50
C ARG A 159 -18.35 9.53 -21.70
N PRO A 160 -18.90 9.69 -20.51
CA PRO A 160 -19.20 8.53 -19.69
C PRO A 160 -20.47 7.81 -20.17
N ASP A 161 -21.44 8.52 -20.76
CA ASP A 161 -22.70 7.98 -21.28
C ASP A 161 -22.55 7.18 -22.58
N THR A 162 -21.73 7.66 -23.51
CA THR A 162 -21.50 7.00 -24.81
C THR A 162 -20.18 6.23 -24.86
N HIS A 163 -19.29 6.41 -23.89
CA HIS A 163 -17.90 5.94 -23.90
C HIS A 163 -17.07 6.47 -25.09
N GLU A 164 -17.53 7.53 -25.74
CA GLU A 164 -16.88 8.12 -26.90
C GLU A 164 -15.79 9.10 -26.49
N LEU A 165 -14.64 9.03 -27.15
CA LEU A 165 -13.63 10.07 -27.11
C LEU A 165 -14.16 11.32 -27.82
N ASN A 166 -14.18 12.44 -27.11
CA ASN A 166 -14.58 13.75 -27.61
C ASN A 166 -13.46 14.76 -27.44
N SER A 167 -13.52 15.86 -28.20
CA SER A 167 -12.64 17.02 -28.00
C SER A 167 -13.45 18.30 -27.78
N SER A 168 -12.78 19.34 -27.28
CA SER A 168 -13.40 20.64 -26.99
C SER A 168 -13.65 21.50 -28.22
N ALA A 169 -12.91 21.30 -29.32
CA ALA A 169 -12.95 22.16 -30.50
C ALA A 169 -13.47 21.46 -31.77
N LEU A 170 -13.44 20.12 -31.80
CA LEU A 170 -13.84 19.32 -32.95
C LEU A 170 -14.97 18.38 -32.54
N ASN A 171 -16.06 18.41 -33.30
CA ASN A 171 -17.08 17.38 -33.23
C ASN A 171 -16.53 16.18 -33.99
N LEU A 172 -15.70 15.36 -33.34
CA LEU A 172 -14.99 14.24 -33.99
C LEU A 172 -15.94 13.17 -34.57
N GLY A 173 -17.24 13.23 -34.25
CA GLY A 173 -18.28 12.35 -34.78
C GLY A 173 -18.05 10.88 -34.40
N ASP A 174 -18.91 9.98 -34.89
CA ASP A 174 -18.67 8.53 -34.79
C ASP A 174 -17.29 8.23 -35.37
N PHE A 175 -16.33 8.00 -34.49
CA PHE A 175 -15.02 7.51 -34.85
C PHE A 175 -15.25 6.14 -35.51
N ASN A 176 -15.24 6.11 -36.85
CA ASN A 176 -15.74 4.99 -37.66
C ASN A 176 -14.82 3.76 -37.48
N ALA A 177 -15.17 3.02 -36.44
CA ALA A 177 -14.67 1.73 -36.05
C ALA A 177 -15.13 0.67 -37.06
N SER A 178 -14.39 0.52 -38.15
CA SER A 178 -14.40 -0.78 -38.87
C SER A 178 -13.81 -1.92 -38.01
N THR A 179 -13.31 -1.61 -36.81
CA THR A 179 -13.01 -2.54 -35.72
C THR A 179 -13.66 -2.06 -34.42
N ARG A 180 -14.89 -2.54 -34.18
CA ARG A 180 -15.72 -2.44 -32.96
C ARG A 180 -14.95 -2.00 -31.70
N THR A 181 -15.41 -0.93 -31.05
CA THR A 181 -15.12 -0.60 -29.65
C THR A 181 -15.99 -1.45 -28.71
N PRO A 182 -15.38 -2.19 -27.77
CA PRO A 182 -16.05 -2.55 -26.53
C PRO A 182 -15.33 -1.81 -25.40
N GLU A 183 -15.98 -0.76 -24.88
CA GLU A 183 -15.60 0.07 -23.73
C GLU A 183 -14.37 1.01 -23.93
N GLY A 184 -14.56 2.29 -23.59
CA GLY A 184 -13.68 3.42 -23.93
C GLY A 184 -12.30 3.43 -23.25
N PHE A 185 -11.52 4.50 -23.47
CA PHE A 185 -10.23 4.69 -22.82
C PHE A 185 -10.40 4.97 -21.32
N GLN A 186 -9.70 4.25 -20.45
CA GLN A 186 -9.71 4.50 -19.00
C GLN A 186 -8.69 5.58 -18.60
N GLN A 187 -7.73 5.89 -19.47
CA GLN A 187 -6.74 6.93 -19.25
C GLN A 187 -6.24 7.47 -20.58
N ILE A 188 -6.02 8.78 -20.64
CA ILE A 188 -5.44 9.48 -21.79
C ILE A 188 -4.36 10.42 -21.26
N ILE A 189 -3.24 10.52 -21.97
CA ILE A 189 -2.17 11.47 -21.72
C ILE A 189 -1.69 12.01 -23.06
N MET A 190 -1.60 13.33 -23.20
CA MET A 190 -0.92 13.97 -24.32
C MET A 190 0.45 14.45 -23.86
N LEU A 191 1.47 14.18 -24.66
CA LEU A 191 2.85 14.63 -24.44
C LEU A 191 3.10 15.99 -25.10
N ASN A 192 2.43 16.22 -26.23
CA ASN A 192 2.43 17.49 -26.95
C ASN A 192 1.15 17.57 -27.82
N VAL A 193 1.08 18.60 -28.66
CA VAL A 193 -0.09 18.87 -29.51
C VAL A 193 -0.42 17.75 -30.50
N SER A 194 0.54 16.88 -30.80
CA SER A 194 0.38 15.78 -31.75
C SER A 194 0.50 14.39 -31.12
N GLU A 195 1.36 14.20 -30.13
CA GLU A 195 1.69 12.89 -29.60
C GLU A 195 1.02 12.61 -28.27
N GLY A 196 0.43 11.42 -28.14
CA GLY A 196 -0.26 11.01 -26.93
C GLY A 196 -0.46 9.51 -26.83
N TRP A 197 -0.90 9.08 -25.65
CA TRP A 197 -1.10 7.69 -25.28
C TRP A 197 -2.43 7.50 -24.58
N ALA A 198 -3.08 6.38 -24.86
CA ALA A 198 -4.32 6.00 -24.18
C ALA A 198 -4.29 4.54 -23.77
N LYS A 199 -4.87 4.26 -22.60
CA LYS A 199 -5.05 2.90 -22.08
C LYS A 199 -6.48 2.46 -22.33
N GLN A 200 -6.63 1.27 -22.91
CA GLN A 200 -7.91 0.59 -23.06
C GLN A 200 -7.85 -0.79 -22.40
N THR A 201 -8.85 -1.14 -21.60
CA THR A 201 -9.06 -2.50 -21.13
C THR A 201 -10.30 -3.07 -21.82
N VAL A 202 -10.09 -4.10 -22.65
CA VAL A 202 -11.14 -4.77 -23.42
C VAL A 202 -11.44 -6.12 -22.81
N THR A 203 -12.71 -6.39 -22.53
CA THR A 203 -13.17 -7.70 -22.07
C THR A 203 -13.99 -8.37 -23.18
N THR A 204 -13.46 -9.43 -23.79
CA THR A 204 -14.16 -10.24 -24.78
C THR A 204 -14.67 -11.52 -24.15
N CYS A 205 -15.98 -11.68 -24.03
CA CYS A 205 -16.60 -12.88 -23.50
C CYS A 205 -17.16 -13.78 -24.61
N ASP A 206 -16.85 -15.08 -24.58
CA ASP A 206 -17.64 -16.13 -25.21
C ASP A 206 -18.61 -16.77 -24.20
N SER A 207 -19.32 -17.84 -24.58
CA SER A 207 -20.29 -18.51 -23.70
C SER A 207 -19.69 -19.18 -22.46
N ALA A 208 -18.36 -19.25 -22.32
CA ALA A 208 -17.65 -19.97 -21.27
C ALA A 208 -16.40 -19.24 -20.73
N THR A 209 -15.89 -18.19 -21.38
CA THR A 209 -14.64 -17.51 -21.02
C THR A 209 -14.74 -16.02 -21.34
N CYS A 210 -14.22 -15.16 -20.46
CA CYS A 210 -14.01 -13.75 -20.71
C CYS A 210 -12.51 -13.48 -20.77
N GLN A 211 -11.99 -13.01 -21.89
CA GLN A 211 -10.59 -12.59 -21.99
C GLN A 211 -10.51 -11.09 -21.78
N GLN A 212 -9.76 -10.66 -20.77
CA GLN A 212 -9.45 -9.26 -20.55
C GLN A 212 -8.06 -8.98 -21.13
N SER A 213 -7.98 -8.01 -22.02
CA SER A 213 -6.72 -7.53 -22.60
C SER A 213 -6.59 -6.04 -22.32
N THR A 214 -5.39 -5.60 -21.93
CA THR A 214 -5.08 -4.18 -21.86
C THR A 214 -4.30 -3.80 -23.10
N ASN A 215 -4.87 -2.91 -23.90
CA ASN A 215 -4.26 -2.34 -25.07
C ASN A 215 -3.70 -0.96 -24.74
N LEU A 216 -2.50 -0.69 -25.24
CA LEU A 216 -1.91 0.64 -25.24
C LEU A 216 -2.08 1.21 -26.64
N TRP A 217 -2.54 2.45 -26.71
CA TRP A 217 -2.79 3.16 -27.96
C TRP A 217 -1.89 4.39 -28.04
N ARG A 218 -1.40 4.71 -29.24
CA ARG A 218 -0.61 5.90 -29.52
C ARG A 218 -1.30 6.74 -30.59
N THR A 219 -1.31 8.05 -30.39
CA THR A 219 -1.63 9.04 -31.41
C THR A 219 -0.38 9.85 -31.76
N GLU A 220 -0.28 10.27 -33.03
CA GLU A 220 0.76 11.17 -33.55
C GLU A 220 0.13 12.39 -34.26
N ASP A 221 -1.19 12.58 -34.14
CA ASP A 221 -1.97 13.63 -34.82
C ASP A 221 -2.95 14.36 -33.90
N GLY A 222 -2.68 14.38 -32.59
CA GLY A 222 -3.47 15.14 -31.61
C GLY A 222 -4.74 14.42 -31.16
N GLY A 223 -4.75 13.08 -31.23
CA GLY A 223 -5.89 12.25 -30.86
C GLY A 223 -6.92 12.06 -31.97
N GLN A 224 -6.63 12.53 -33.20
CA GLN A 224 -7.49 12.34 -34.37
C GLN A 224 -7.45 10.90 -34.90
N THR A 225 -6.33 10.20 -34.74
CA THR A 225 -6.22 8.76 -34.96
C THR A 225 -5.43 8.08 -33.84
N TRP A 226 -5.80 6.84 -33.56
CA TRP A 226 -5.17 6.02 -32.53
C TRP A 226 -4.73 4.68 -33.13
N THR A 227 -3.46 4.36 -32.96
CA THR A 227 -2.88 3.09 -33.40
C THR A 227 -2.53 2.25 -32.19
N GLN A 228 -2.87 0.97 -32.22
CA GLN A 228 -2.50 0.06 -31.13
C GLN A 228 -0.98 -0.13 -31.13
N PHE A 229 -0.35 0.17 -30.00
CA PHE A 229 1.06 -0.07 -29.78
C PHE A 229 1.27 -1.48 -29.25
N ASN A 230 1.84 -2.34 -30.08
CA ASN A 230 2.16 -3.72 -29.70
C ASN A 230 3.45 -3.75 -28.88
N THR A 231 3.32 -3.96 -27.57
CA THR A 231 4.47 -4.23 -26.71
C THR A 231 5.04 -5.63 -27.03
N PRO A 232 6.36 -5.86 -26.89
CA PRO A 232 6.98 -7.19 -27.08
C PRO A 232 6.45 -8.28 -26.13
N ILE A 233 5.69 -7.87 -25.11
CA ILE A 233 5.01 -8.74 -24.15
C ILE A 233 3.53 -8.37 -24.23
N SER A 234 2.71 -9.21 -24.86
CA SER A 234 1.26 -9.12 -24.80
C SER A 234 0.78 -9.82 -23.51
N TYR A 235 0.31 -9.06 -22.53
CA TYR A 235 -0.32 -9.62 -21.35
C TYR A 235 -1.77 -9.94 -21.70
N GLN A 236 -2.05 -11.19 -22.06
CA GLN A 236 -3.42 -11.67 -22.29
C GLN A 236 -3.90 -12.42 -21.05
N GLN A 237 -4.92 -11.88 -20.38
CA GLN A 237 -5.53 -12.54 -19.23
C GLN A 237 -6.80 -13.27 -19.69
N VAL A 238 -6.72 -14.60 -19.77
CA VAL A 238 -7.88 -15.45 -20.10
C VAL A 238 -8.62 -15.78 -18.80
N ILE A 239 -9.85 -15.28 -18.63
CA ILE A 239 -10.71 -15.57 -17.47
C ILE A 239 -11.69 -16.67 -17.89
N ASN A 240 -11.41 -17.92 -17.56
CA ASN A 240 -12.34 -19.03 -17.82
C ASN A 240 -13.47 -19.02 -16.78
N LEU A 241 -14.73 -19.09 -17.25
CA LEU A 241 -15.91 -19.27 -16.42
C LEU A 241 -16.37 -20.74 -16.51
N SER A 242 -16.12 -21.49 -15.41
CA SER A 242 -16.72 -22.80 -15.03
C SER A 242 -15.92 -24.08 -15.38
N PRO A 243 -16.21 -25.24 -14.77
CA PRO A 243 -16.06 -25.56 -13.35
C PRO A 243 -15.03 -26.70 -13.11
N ASP A 244 -14.33 -26.61 -11.98
CA ASP A 244 -13.51 -27.64 -11.32
C ASP A 244 -12.22 -28.20 -12.00
N SER A 245 -11.16 -28.18 -11.18
CA SER A 245 -9.86 -28.90 -11.24
C SER A 245 -8.83 -28.49 -12.31
N ALA A 246 -7.60 -28.00 -12.04
CA ALA A 246 -6.77 -27.82 -10.84
C ALA A 246 -5.64 -26.77 -11.14
N PRO A 247 -4.84 -26.34 -10.14
CA PRO A 247 -4.82 -24.98 -9.61
C PRO A 247 -3.81 -24.03 -10.29
N THR A 248 -4.29 -22.89 -10.79
CA THR A 248 -3.59 -21.63 -10.52
C THR A 248 -3.71 -21.39 -9.01
N THR A 249 -2.61 -21.10 -8.33
CA THR A 249 -2.52 -21.01 -6.86
C THR A 249 -3.28 -19.80 -6.31
N GLN A 250 -4.62 -19.82 -6.41
CA GLN A 250 -5.47 -18.98 -5.58
C GLN A 250 -5.13 -19.28 -4.13
N GLN A 251 -4.77 -18.23 -3.40
CA GLN A 251 -4.51 -18.25 -1.96
C GLN A 251 -5.82 -18.33 -1.16
N VAL A 252 -6.80 -19.07 -1.69
CA VAL A 252 -8.10 -19.33 -1.10
C VAL A 252 -8.37 -20.82 -1.18
N THR A 253 -8.74 -21.42 -0.05
CA THR A 253 -9.17 -22.82 0.00
C THR A 253 -10.52 -22.92 0.69
N THR A 254 -11.30 -23.94 0.32
CA THR A 254 -12.52 -24.26 1.08
C THR A 254 -12.12 -25.06 2.31
N MET A 255 -12.48 -24.57 3.48
CA MET A 255 -12.28 -25.29 4.73
C MET A 255 -13.62 -25.78 5.27
N VAL A 256 -13.61 -27.01 5.78
CA VAL A 256 -14.64 -27.55 6.66
C VAL A 256 -13.98 -27.88 7.99
N GLY A 257 -14.44 -27.27 9.08
CA GLY A 257 -13.86 -27.50 10.40
C GLY A 257 -14.10 -26.35 11.35
N GLN A 258 -13.17 -26.18 12.27
CA GLN A 258 -13.28 -25.22 13.37
C GLN A 258 -12.22 -24.14 13.22
N GLY A 259 -12.61 -22.89 13.45
CA GLY A 259 -11.70 -21.78 13.62
C GLY A 259 -12.08 -20.94 14.81
N PHE A 260 -11.30 -19.91 15.10
CA PHE A 260 -11.62 -18.97 16.15
C PHE A 260 -11.17 -17.57 15.77
N ASP A 261 -11.74 -16.60 16.45
CA ASP A 261 -11.28 -15.23 16.40
C ASP A 261 -10.94 -14.74 17.80
N LYS A 262 -10.02 -13.78 17.83
CA LYS A 262 -9.55 -13.13 19.03
C LYS A 262 -9.08 -11.73 18.65
N CYS A 263 -9.40 -10.77 19.51
CA CYS A 263 -8.97 -9.38 19.41
C CYS A 263 -7.48 -9.21 19.03
N GLU A 264 -6.55 -9.66 19.88
CA GLU A 264 -5.10 -9.65 19.60
C GLU A 264 -4.62 -11.03 19.17
N ILE A 265 -3.90 -11.09 18.05
CA ILE A 265 -3.32 -12.33 17.54
C ILE A 265 -2.32 -12.93 18.57
N PRO A 266 -2.42 -14.23 18.93
CA PRO A 266 -1.49 -14.84 19.89
C PRO A 266 -0.06 -14.98 19.32
N THR A 267 0.93 -15.32 20.14
CA THR A 267 2.31 -15.51 19.63
C THR A 267 2.44 -16.77 18.78
N LEU A 268 3.50 -16.86 17.95
CA LEU A 268 3.78 -18.06 17.14
C LEU A 268 3.88 -19.33 17.98
N SER A 269 4.46 -19.25 19.19
CA SER A 269 4.61 -20.40 20.08
C SER A 269 3.30 -20.82 20.71
N GLN A 270 2.44 -19.86 21.09
CA GLN A 270 1.09 -20.13 21.58
C GLN A 270 0.26 -20.82 20.50
N LEU A 271 0.29 -20.31 19.26
CA LEU A 271 -0.43 -20.88 18.13
C LEU A 271 0.13 -22.22 17.66
N GLN A 272 1.45 -22.45 17.73
CA GLN A 272 2.02 -23.76 17.44
C GLN A 272 1.51 -24.81 18.44
N ASN A 273 1.46 -24.45 19.72
CA ASN A 273 0.97 -25.34 20.76
C ASN A 273 -0.53 -25.61 20.61
N TRP A 274 -1.31 -24.57 20.31
CA TRP A 274 -2.73 -24.71 20.00
C TRP A 274 -3.00 -25.53 18.74
N TYR A 275 -2.19 -25.40 17.70
CA TYR A 275 -2.36 -26.19 16.47
C TYR A 275 -2.20 -27.69 16.76
N SER A 276 -1.23 -28.05 17.59
CA SER A 276 -0.97 -29.45 17.96
C SER A 276 -1.99 -30.03 18.93
N ASN A 277 -2.63 -29.21 19.77
CA ASN A 277 -3.46 -29.69 20.89
C ASN A 277 -4.95 -29.36 20.78
N SER A 278 -5.34 -28.39 19.94
CA SER A 278 -6.74 -27.94 19.77
C SER A 278 -7.34 -28.44 18.46
N PRO A 279 -8.69 -28.43 18.32
CA PRO A 279 -9.38 -28.79 17.09
C PRO A 279 -9.39 -27.68 16.02
N TYR A 280 -8.92 -26.47 16.36
CA TYR A 280 -8.98 -25.32 15.46
C TYR A 280 -7.90 -25.37 14.37
N ARG A 281 -8.25 -25.04 13.13
CA ARG A 281 -7.34 -25.01 11.96
C ARG A 281 -7.41 -23.72 11.14
N ALA A 282 -8.21 -22.76 11.58
CA ALA A 282 -8.26 -21.41 11.03
C ALA A 282 -8.33 -20.37 12.15
N ILE A 283 -7.77 -19.20 11.87
CA ILE A 283 -7.75 -18.06 12.79
C ILE A 283 -8.13 -16.78 12.04
N ASN A 284 -8.93 -15.94 12.68
CA ASN A 284 -9.24 -14.60 12.18
C ASN A 284 -8.04 -13.66 12.31
N LEU A 285 -7.87 -12.78 11.33
CA LEU A 285 -6.87 -11.72 11.33
C LEU A 285 -7.60 -10.37 11.21
N TYR A 286 -7.63 -9.57 12.27
CA TYR A 286 -8.14 -8.20 12.17
C TYR A 286 -7.09 -7.30 11.51
N ILE A 287 -7.15 -7.22 10.17
CA ILE A 287 -6.09 -6.61 9.37
C ILE A 287 -6.16 -5.08 9.31
N GLY A 288 -7.31 -4.47 9.58
CA GLY A 288 -7.43 -3.00 9.59
C GLY A 288 -8.87 -2.51 9.70
N GLY A 289 -9.07 -1.25 9.32
CA GLY A 289 -10.36 -0.55 9.36
C GLY A 289 -10.50 0.44 10.52
N SER A 290 -11.32 1.47 10.32
CA SER A 290 -11.51 2.61 11.23
C SER A 290 -12.16 2.26 12.58
N SER A 291 -12.87 1.15 12.65
CA SER A 291 -13.55 0.66 13.86
C SER A 291 -12.82 -0.53 14.50
N ARG A 292 -11.61 -0.88 14.01
CA ARG A 292 -10.81 -1.96 14.58
C ARG A 292 -10.37 -1.61 16.01
N ALA A 293 -10.85 -2.36 17.00
CA ALA A 293 -10.55 -2.11 18.41
C ALA A 293 -9.12 -2.54 18.83
N CYS A 294 -8.55 -3.53 18.15
CA CYS A 294 -7.33 -4.22 18.57
C CYS A 294 -6.18 -3.89 17.61
N GLY A 295 -4.98 -3.64 18.16
CA GLY A 295 -3.83 -3.15 17.40
C GLY A 295 -3.26 -4.19 16.44
N ASN A 296 -3.19 -5.47 16.87
CA ASN A 296 -2.61 -6.57 16.10
C ASN A 296 -1.20 -6.28 15.56
N GLY A 297 -0.36 -5.63 16.38
CA GLY A 297 0.99 -5.21 15.97
C GLY A 297 1.93 -6.34 15.56
N ALA A 298 1.63 -7.58 15.94
CA ALA A 298 2.39 -8.77 15.53
C ALA A 298 2.08 -9.25 14.10
N LEU A 299 1.02 -8.75 13.46
CA LEU A 299 0.68 -9.15 12.08
C LEU A 299 1.71 -8.59 11.10
N SER A 300 2.45 -9.49 10.46
CA SER A 300 3.39 -9.20 9.38
C SER A 300 3.37 -10.35 8.37
N ALA A 301 3.89 -10.11 7.15
CA ALA A 301 4.01 -11.15 6.14
C ALA A 301 4.85 -12.35 6.64
N SER A 302 5.96 -12.10 7.35
CA SER A 302 6.81 -13.16 7.90
C SER A 302 6.13 -13.95 9.01
N TYR A 303 5.33 -13.28 9.85
CA TYR A 303 4.55 -13.92 10.89
C TYR A 303 3.46 -14.83 10.28
N LEU A 304 2.73 -14.36 9.26
CA LEU A 304 1.71 -15.18 8.59
C LEU A 304 2.29 -16.33 7.78
N GLN A 305 3.45 -16.15 7.14
CA GLN A 305 4.17 -17.25 6.50
C GLN A 305 4.54 -18.34 7.52
N GLN A 306 5.04 -17.96 8.70
CA GLN A 306 5.35 -18.91 9.77
C GLN A 306 4.08 -19.63 10.24
N LEU A 307 2.96 -18.93 10.46
CA LEU A 307 1.70 -19.57 10.80
C LEU A 307 1.19 -20.53 9.70
N SER A 308 1.34 -20.15 8.43
CA SER A 308 0.99 -21.01 7.30
C SER A 308 1.83 -22.30 7.30
N GLN A 309 3.12 -22.20 7.65
CA GLN A 309 4.00 -23.37 7.81
C GLN A 309 3.59 -24.28 8.99
N GLN A 310 2.97 -23.73 10.04
CA GLN A 310 2.34 -24.54 11.10
C GLN A 310 1.06 -25.22 10.60
N GLY A 311 0.47 -24.75 9.50
CA GLY A 311 -0.74 -25.27 8.87
C GLY A 311 -2.00 -24.44 9.11
N TRP A 312 -1.88 -23.26 9.75
CA TRP A 312 -3.01 -22.35 9.96
C TRP A 312 -3.54 -21.80 8.64
N LYS A 313 -4.87 -21.66 8.58
CA LYS A 313 -5.58 -20.90 7.56
C LYS A 313 -6.10 -19.61 8.17
N PHE A 314 -6.44 -18.65 7.33
CA PHE A 314 -6.71 -17.27 7.76
C PHE A 314 -8.10 -16.81 7.35
N ILE A 315 -8.73 -16.01 8.21
CA ILE A 315 -9.95 -15.26 7.90
C ILE A 315 -9.55 -13.77 8.00
N PRO A 316 -9.04 -13.13 6.94
CA PRO A 316 -8.69 -11.71 6.98
C PRO A 316 -9.96 -10.88 7.12
N THR A 317 -10.01 -10.01 8.12
CA THR A 317 -11.20 -9.25 8.47
C THR A 317 -10.90 -7.77 8.61
N TRP A 318 -11.69 -6.95 7.93
CA TRP A 318 -11.59 -5.50 7.89
C TRP A 318 -12.75 -4.86 8.66
N VAL A 319 -12.44 -4.05 9.67
CA VAL A 319 -13.41 -3.47 10.61
C VAL A 319 -13.57 -1.99 10.33
N GLY A 320 -14.29 -1.66 9.26
CA GLY A 320 -14.46 -0.29 8.76
C GLY A 320 -15.59 0.50 9.43
N PRO A 321 -16.10 1.56 8.76
CA PRO A 321 -17.24 2.34 9.23
C PRO A 321 -18.51 1.49 9.43
N GLN A 322 -19.16 1.64 10.58
CA GLN A 322 -20.36 0.88 10.92
C GLN A 322 -21.63 1.54 10.36
N ALA A 323 -22.77 0.87 10.46
CA ALA A 323 -24.03 1.38 9.89
C ALA A 323 -24.37 2.80 10.39
N ALA A 324 -24.96 3.63 9.54
CA ALA A 324 -25.20 5.05 9.82
C ALA A 324 -26.02 5.30 11.10
N CYS A 325 -26.97 4.41 11.40
CA CYS A 325 -27.85 4.45 12.56
C CYS A 325 -27.26 3.80 13.83
N SER A 326 -26.02 3.30 13.77
CA SER A 326 -25.37 2.66 14.91
C SER A 326 -24.81 3.68 15.91
N GLY A 327 -24.29 3.21 17.05
CA GLY A 327 -23.64 4.05 18.07
C GLY A 327 -22.14 4.29 17.86
N TYR A 328 -21.51 3.66 16.87
CA TYR A 328 -20.05 3.64 16.71
C TYR A 328 -19.46 5.00 16.30
N GLY A 329 -18.16 5.20 16.51
CA GLY A 329 -17.48 6.46 16.18
C GLY A 329 -17.26 6.69 14.68
N SER A 330 -16.97 5.62 13.92
CA SER A 330 -16.85 5.67 12.46
C SER A 330 -18.10 5.06 11.84
N ARG A 331 -18.77 5.80 10.95
CA ARG A 331 -20.02 5.37 10.32
C ARG A 331 -20.04 5.64 8.83
N MET A 332 -20.68 4.76 8.08
CA MET A 332 -21.01 4.99 6.68
C MET A 332 -22.13 6.02 6.54
N SER A 333 -22.29 6.55 5.33
CA SER A 333 -23.41 7.43 4.97
C SER A 333 -24.74 6.70 5.06
N ASN A 334 -25.81 7.43 5.40
CA ASN A 334 -27.18 6.92 5.32
C ASN A 334 -27.75 6.97 3.89
N ASP A 335 -27.03 7.61 2.96
CA ASP A 335 -27.35 7.60 1.53
C ASP A 335 -26.77 6.34 0.85
N PRO A 336 -27.60 5.50 0.20
CA PRO A 336 -27.13 4.24 -0.39
C PRO A 336 -26.07 4.39 -1.48
N ALA A 337 -26.10 5.43 -2.30
CA ALA A 337 -25.11 5.63 -3.36
C ALA A 337 -23.74 5.98 -2.77
N THR A 338 -23.73 6.90 -1.80
CA THR A 338 -22.53 7.25 -1.04
C THR A 338 -22.00 6.04 -0.27
N ALA A 339 -22.86 5.28 0.39
CA ALA A 339 -22.49 4.09 1.15
C ALA A 339 -21.87 3.01 0.26
N TYR A 340 -22.39 2.80 -0.96
CA TYR A 340 -21.79 1.90 -1.96
C TYR A 340 -20.34 2.30 -2.29
N ASN A 341 -20.11 3.58 -2.57
CA ASN A 341 -18.77 4.08 -2.88
C ASN A 341 -17.82 3.99 -1.69
N GLN A 342 -18.31 4.21 -0.47
CA GLN A 342 -17.55 3.97 0.75
C GLN A 342 -17.16 2.49 0.90
N GLY A 343 -18.06 1.56 0.56
CA GLY A 343 -17.77 0.12 0.53
C GLY A 343 -16.62 -0.22 -0.43
N LYS A 344 -16.63 0.36 -1.65
CA LYS A 344 -15.53 0.21 -2.61
C LYS A 344 -14.20 0.76 -2.07
N ALA A 345 -14.24 1.93 -1.42
CA ALA A 345 -13.04 2.55 -0.85
C ALA A 345 -12.42 1.69 0.26
N GLU A 346 -13.23 1.16 1.17
CA GLU A 346 -12.76 0.26 2.23
C GLU A 346 -12.17 -1.03 1.65
N ALA A 347 -12.76 -1.59 0.58
CA ALA A 347 -12.21 -2.75 -0.12
C ALA A 347 -10.79 -2.48 -0.67
N ASN A 348 -10.56 -1.34 -1.32
CA ASN A 348 -9.22 -0.98 -1.82
C ASN A 348 -8.16 -0.88 -0.71
N GLN A 349 -8.55 -0.37 0.47
CA GLN A 349 -7.65 -0.30 1.62
C GLN A 349 -7.36 -1.70 2.18
N ALA A 350 -8.39 -2.53 2.32
CA ALA A 350 -8.24 -3.89 2.79
C ALA A 350 -7.35 -4.73 1.87
N ILE A 351 -7.48 -4.57 0.55
CA ILE A 351 -6.62 -5.22 -0.44
C ILE A 351 -5.16 -4.80 -0.26
N THR A 352 -4.92 -3.50 -0.08
CA THR A 352 -3.57 -2.97 0.12
C THR A 352 -2.91 -3.59 1.35
N VAL A 353 -3.64 -3.64 2.47
CA VAL A 353 -3.11 -4.24 3.71
C VAL A 353 -2.94 -5.75 3.57
N ALA A 354 -3.90 -6.46 2.98
CA ALA A 354 -3.79 -7.89 2.72
C ALA A 354 -2.60 -8.22 1.80
N SER A 355 -2.31 -7.37 0.82
CA SER A 355 -1.14 -7.51 -0.06
C SER A 355 0.17 -7.35 0.70
N ASN A 356 0.28 -6.34 1.57
CA ASN A 356 1.45 -6.14 2.43
C ASN A 356 1.67 -7.31 3.41
N LEU A 357 0.60 -8.02 3.76
CA LEU A 357 0.65 -9.23 4.58
C LEU A 357 0.92 -10.52 3.76
N GLY A 358 1.05 -10.40 2.44
CA GLY A 358 1.34 -11.52 1.54
C GLY A 358 0.15 -12.44 1.27
N LEU A 359 -1.08 -11.97 1.49
CA LEU A 359 -2.31 -12.76 1.39
C LEU A 359 -2.99 -12.72 0.02
N THR A 360 -2.59 -11.80 -0.88
CA THR A 360 -3.30 -11.54 -2.15
C THR A 360 -2.70 -12.24 -3.36
N ASN A 361 -1.59 -12.97 -3.22
CA ASN A 361 -0.92 -13.60 -4.35
C ASN A 361 -1.83 -14.66 -5.00
N GLY A 362 -2.29 -14.39 -6.23
CA GLY A 362 -3.22 -15.28 -6.94
C GLY A 362 -4.69 -15.13 -6.54
N GLY A 363 -5.05 -14.15 -5.70
CA GLY A 363 -6.41 -13.91 -5.22
C GLY A 363 -6.64 -14.39 -3.78
N THR A 364 -7.43 -13.65 -3.01
CA THR A 364 -7.71 -13.90 -1.58
C THR A 364 -9.20 -13.78 -1.25
N ILE A 365 -9.57 -14.01 0.01
CA ILE A 365 -10.89 -13.63 0.55
C ILE A 365 -10.72 -12.69 1.74
N ILE A 366 -11.50 -11.60 1.77
CA ILE A 366 -11.50 -10.63 2.88
C ILE A 366 -12.93 -10.44 3.39
N TYR A 367 -13.13 -10.56 4.70
CA TYR A 367 -14.40 -10.38 5.37
C TYR A 367 -14.56 -8.94 5.84
N TYR A 368 -15.66 -8.28 5.51
CA TYR A 368 -16.02 -7.01 6.13
C TYR A 368 -16.75 -7.26 7.45
N ASP A 369 -16.39 -6.54 8.51
CA ASP A 369 -17.05 -6.61 9.81
C ASP A 369 -18.12 -5.51 9.95
N LEU A 370 -19.40 -5.91 9.91
CA LEU A 370 -20.54 -5.01 10.11
C LEU A 370 -21.39 -5.45 11.31
N GLU A 371 -21.19 -4.76 12.42
CA GLU A 371 -21.85 -4.98 13.70
C GLU A 371 -23.36 -4.68 13.64
N GLY A 372 -24.08 -5.12 14.67
CA GLY A 372 -25.54 -4.97 14.73
C GLY A 372 -25.99 -3.51 14.81
N TYR A 373 -27.14 -3.21 14.20
CA TYR A 373 -27.73 -1.86 14.19
C TYR A 373 -29.26 -1.89 14.29
N PRO A 374 -29.91 -0.77 14.70
CA PRO A 374 -31.36 -0.69 14.81
C PRO A 374 -32.10 -1.05 13.50
N ASN A 375 -33.33 -1.57 13.62
CA ASN A 375 -34.18 -1.90 12.47
C ASN A 375 -34.74 -0.63 11.82
N ASP A 376 -33.91 0.07 11.06
CA ASP A 376 -34.28 1.26 10.30
C ASP A 376 -34.11 0.99 8.79
N ALA A 377 -35.13 1.32 8.01
CA ALA A 377 -35.17 0.97 6.58
C ALA A 377 -34.10 1.71 5.77
N ALA A 378 -33.85 2.99 6.05
CA ALA A 378 -32.82 3.75 5.35
C ALA A 378 -31.42 3.20 5.69
N CYS A 379 -31.18 2.94 6.98
CA CYS A 379 -29.93 2.38 7.47
C CYS A 379 -29.64 0.99 6.90
N ARG A 380 -30.66 0.11 6.83
CA ARG A 380 -30.55 -1.22 6.21
C ARG A 380 -30.27 -1.13 4.72
N ASN A 381 -30.91 -0.22 4.00
CA ASN A 381 -30.65 0.01 2.58
C ASN A 381 -29.23 0.51 2.34
N ALA A 382 -28.75 1.46 3.15
CA ALA A 382 -27.38 1.96 3.07
C ALA A 382 -26.34 0.88 3.41
N ALA A 383 -26.55 0.11 4.50
CA ALA A 383 -25.69 -1.00 4.89
C ALA A 383 -25.61 -2.09 3.81
N LYS A 384 -26.75 -2.47 3.23
CA LYS A 384 -26.82 -3.40 2.11
C LYS A 384 -26.05 -2.87 0.89
N SER A 385 -26.24 -1.59 0.55
CA SER A 385 -25.54 -0.95 -0.56
C SER A 385 -24.03 -0.88 -0.34
N PHE A 386 -23.62 -0.56 0.89
CA PHE A 386 -22.22 -0.56 1.31
C PHE A 386 -21.57 -1.94 1.12
N ILE A 387 -22.21 -3.01 1.61
CA ILE A 387 -21.70 -4.38 1.45
C ILE A 387 -21.65 -4.77 -0.04
N SER A 388 -22.61 -4.35 -0.86
CA SER A 388 -22.53 -4.55 -2.30
C SER A 388 -21.33 -3.82 -2.94
N GLY A 389 -21.02 -2.59 -2.52
CA GLY A 389 -19.85 -1.85 -3.01
C GLY A 389 -18.53 -2.51 -2.61
N TRP A 390 -18.44 -2.99 -1.37
CA TRP A 390 -17.32 -3.79 -0.87
C TRP A 390 -17.12 -5.06 -1.70
N THR A 391 -18.19 -5.82 -1.93
CA THR A 391 -18.15 -7.04 -2.73
C THR A 391 -17.76 -6.78 -4.17
N TYR A 392 -18.38 -5.78 -4.80
CA TYR A 392 -18.08 -5.40 -6.18
C TYR A 392 -16.59 -5.11 -6.35
N GLN A 393 -16.01 -4.26 -5.49
CA GLN A 393 -14.63 -3.83 -5.65
C GLN A 393 -13.62 -4.97 -5.43
N LEU A 394 -13.87 -5.86 -4.46
CA LEU A 394 -13.03 -7.05 -4.27
C LEU A 394 -13.07 -7.95 -5.51
N ALA A 395 -14.25 -8.19 -6.06
CA ALA A 395 -14.41 -8.99 -7.27
C ALA A 395 -13.68 -8.35 -8.47
N GLN A 396 -13.79 -7.03 -8.66
CA GLN A 396 -13.05 -6.30 -9.71
C GLN A 396 -11.52 -6.42 -9.54
N ALA A 397 -11.03 -6.53 -8.31
CA ALA A 397 -9.62 -6.73 -8.01
C ALA A 397 -9.16 -8.20 -8.05
N GLY A 398 -10.02 -9.15 -8.44
CA GLY A 398 -9.69 -10.57 -8.48
C GLY A 398 -9.66 -11.24 -7.10
N HIS A 399 -10.43 -10.73 -6.15
CA HIS A 399 -10.57 -11.24 -4.79
C HIS A 399 -12.02 -11.60 -4.48
N LYS A 400 -12.23 -12.41 -3.44
CA LYS A 400 -13.56 -12.76 -2.93
C LYS A 400 -13.90 -11.89 -1.73
N ALA A 401 -15.18 -11.58 -1.58
CA ALA A 401 -15.72 -10.88 -0.43
C ALA A 401 -16.44 -11.82 0.54
N GLY A 402 -16.04 -11.75 1.80
CA GLY A 402 -16.84 -12.20 2.91
C GLY A 402 -17.52 -11.03 3.62
N ALA A 403 -18.56 -11.31 4.39
CA ALA A 403 -19.14 -10.33 5.32
C ALA A 403 -19.53 -11.00 6.65
N TYR A 404 -19.06 -10.42 7.75
CA TYR A 404 -19.42 -10.75 9.12
C TYR A 404 -20.51 -9.81 9.64
N GLY A 405 -21.39 -10.35 10.48
CA GLY A 405 -22.34 -9.54 11.26
C GLY A 405 -23.22 -10.38 12.16
N SER A 406 -23.94 -9.74 13.08
CA SER A 406 -24.97 -10.41 13.88
C SER A 406 -26.08 -10.90 12.97
N ALA A 407 -26.43 -12.20 13.03
CA ALA A 407 -27.35 -12.82 12.09
C ALA A 407 -28.68 -12.07 11.96
N CYS A 408 -29.25 -11.65 13.09
CA CYS A 408 -30.51 -10.92 13.14
C CYS A 408 -30.33 -9.39 13.25
N ALA A 409 -29.30 -8.91 13.96
CA ALA A 409 -29.15 -7.48 14.23
C ALA A 409 -28.37 -6.72 13.14
N SER A 410 -27.59 -7.41 12.31
CA SER A 410 -26.97 -6.85 11.10
C SER A 410 -27.79 -7.13 9.83
N TYR A 411 -28.93 -7.81 9.97
CA TYR A 411 -29.83 -8.21 8.88
C TYR A 411 -29.11 -8.89 7.71
N VAL A 412 -28.27 -9.89 8.02
CA VAL A 412 -27.39 -10.57 7.04
C VAL A 412 -28.16 -11.07 5.81
N SER A 413 -29.44 -11.45 5.97
CA SER A 413 -30.33 -11.83 4.87
C SER A 413 -30.48 -10.76 3.77
N ASP A 414 -30.36 -9.48 4.12
CA ASP A 414 -30.52 -8.36 3.16
C ASP A 414 -29.42 -8.39 2.09
N TRP A 415 -28.21 -8.85 2.46
CA TRP A 415 -27.06 -8.91 1.56
C TRP A 415 -27.24 -9.93 0.44
N ALA A 416 -28.12 -10.93 0.61
CA ALA A 416 -28.44 -11.92 -0.43
C ALA A 416 -29.17 -11.30 -1.64
N THR A 417 -29.71 -10.09 -1.48
CA THR A 417 -30.47 -9.39 -2.52
C THR A 417 -29.78 -8.09 -2.95
N GLY A 418 -28.50 -7.91 -2.59
CA GLY A 418 -27.66 -6.78 -2.99
C GLY A 418 -27.38 -6.77 -4.49
N SER A 419 -26.96 -5.61 -5.02
CA SER A 419 -26.50 -5.50 -6.41
C SER A 419 -25.22 -6.30 -6.66
N SER A 420 -24.43 -6.53 -5.61
CA SER A 420 -23.36 -7.52 -5.56
C SER A 420 -23.48 -8.28 -4.24
N VAL A 421 -23.51 -9.61 -4.32
CA VAL A 421 -23.75 -10.50 -3.18
C VAL A 421 -22.42 -11.06 -2.69
N PRO A 422 -22.05 -10.90 -1.40
CA PRO A 422 -20.81 -11.45 -0.87
C PRO A 422 -20.71 -12.96 -1.13
N GLU A 423 -19.54 -13.43 -1.55
CA GLU A 423 -19.28 -14.84 -1.82
C GLU A 423 -19.38 -15.69 -0.56
N ALA A 424 -19.13 -15.12 0.62
CA ALA A 424 -19.26 -15.80 1.91
C ALA A 424 -19.90 -14.91 2.98
N ILE A 425 -20.58 -15.55 3.92
CA ILE A 425 -21.09 -14.89 5.13
C ILE A 425 -20.51 -15.52 6.39
N TRP A 426 -20.38 -14.70 7.42
CA TRP A 426 -19.96 -15.09 8.75
C TRP A 426 -20.94 -14.52 9.80
N PRO A 427 -22.15 -15.08 9.90
CA PRO A 427 -23.10 -14.68 10.94
C PRO A 427 -22.64 -15.04 12.36
N ALA A 428 -22.73 -14.08 13.27
CA ALA A 428 -22.73 -14.33 14.70
C ALA A 428 -24.14 -14.74 15.16
N ALA A 429 -24.25 -15.97 15.67
CA ALA A 429 -25.48 -16.54 16.20
C ALA A 429 -25.15 -17.60 17.25
N TRP A 430 -24.96 -17.14 18.48
CA TRP A 430 -24.48 -17.95 19.59
C TRP A 430 -25.56 -18.89 20.12
N TYR A 431 -25.19 -20.15 20.31
CA TYR A 431 -26.03 -21.17 20.96
C TYR A 431 -25.23 -22.11 21.86
N ALA A 432 -23.91 -22.03 21.83
CA ALA A 432 -23.02 -22.68 22.77
C ALA A 432 -22.21 -21.63 23.55
N SER A 433 -21.61 -22.06 24.65
CA SER A 433 -20.80 -21.22 25.54
C SER A 433 -19.29 -21.47 25.43
N SER A 434 -18.88 -22.46 24.64
CA SER A 434 -17.49 -22.88 24.39
C SER A 434 -17.43 -23.80 23.17
N TYR A 435 -16.24 -24.32 22.82
CA TYR A 435 -16.06 -25.35 21.80
C TYR A 435 -17.19 -26.40 21.76
N ASP A 436 -17.77 -26.57 20.57
CA ASP A 436 -18.70 -27.63 20.24
C ASP A 436 -18.23 -28.33 18.95
N ALA A 437 -17.85 -29.60 19.09
CA ALA A 437 -17.39 -30.42 17.97
C ALA A 437 -18.46 -30.62 16.88
N ASN A 438 -19.74 -30.51 17.24
CA ASN A 438 -20.88 -30.68 16.34
C ASN A 438 -21.41 -29.34 15.81
N ALA A 439 -20.68 -28.25 16.05
CA ALA A 439 -21.17 -26.93 15.70
C ALA A 439 -21.47 -26.83 14.19
N SER A 440 -22.69 -26.38 13.87
CA SER A 440 -23.18 -26.31 12.50
C SER A 440 -23.22 -24.88 11.96
N VAL A 441 -22.85 -24.71 10.69
CA VAL A 441 -23.01 -23.47 9.92
C VAL A 441 -24.45 -23.22 9.45
N TRP A 442 -25.34 -24.20 9.66
CA TRP A 442 -26.73 -24.18 9.20
C TRP A 442 -27.70 -23.88 10.33
N ASN A 443 -28.97 -23.64 9.96
CA ASN A 443 -30.05 -23.31 10.90
C ASN A 443 -29.69 -22.08 11.75
N VAL A 444 -29.16 -21.06 11.07
CA VAL A 444 -28.82 -19.77 11.67
C VAL A 444 -30.10 -18.94 11.75
N PRO A 445 -30.52 -18.44 12.93
CA PRO A 445 -31.68 -17.57 13.05
C PRO A 445 -31.61 -16.38 12.08
N CYS A 446 -32.76 -15.99 11.52
CA CYS A 446 -32.90 -14.88 10.56
C CYS A 446 -32.22 -15.07 9.20
N ILE A 447 -31.61 -16.24 8.91
CA ILE A 447 -31.00 -16.54 7.62
C ILE A 447 -31.55 -17.87 7.10
N ASP A 448 -32.30 -17.81 5.99
CA ASP A 448 -32.81 -19.02 5.34
C ASP A 448 -31.65 -19.92 4.86
N ASN A 449 -31.81 -21.24 4.99
CA ASN A 449 -30.80 -22.20 4.53
C ASN A 449 -30.63 -22.21 3.01
N GLY A 450 -31.58 -21.68 2.24
CA GLY A 450 -31.53 -21.55 0.79
C GLY A 450 -30.55 -20.48 0.27
N TYR A 451 -30.04 -19.60 1.14
CA TYR A 451 -28.98 -18.65 0.78
C TYR A 451 -27.57 -19.24 1.02
N TRP A 452 -26.54 -18.77 0.33
CA TRP A 452 -25.12 -19.18 0.55
C TRP A 452 -24.93 -20.69 0.75
N VAL A 453 -25.49 -21.49 -0.17
CA VAL A 453 -25.56 -22.95 -0.03
C VAL A 453 -24.24 -23.68 -0.33
N ASN A 454 -23.33 -23.03 -1.07
CA ASN A 454 -22.20 -23.70 -1.73
C ASN A 454 -20.88 -23.56 -0.97
N ASN A 455 -20.82 -24.01 0.30
CA ASN A 455 -19.66 -23.82 1.18
C ASN A 455 -19.26 -22.34 1.31
N GLN A 456 -20.22 -21.52 1.74
CA GLN A 456 -20.12 -20.06 1.81
C GLN A 456 -20.43 -19.52 3.22
N ARG A 457 -20.35 -20.37 4.25
CA ARG A 457 -20.84 -20.05 5.59
C ARG A 457 -19.78 -20.31 6.65
N ILE A 458 -19.51 -19.29 7.45
CA ILE A 458 -18.92 -19.40 8.78
C ILE A 458 -20.04 -19.10 9.79
N ARG A 459 -20.00 -19.68 10.98
CA ARG A 459 -20.88 -19.29 12.08
C ARG A 459 -20.06 -19.10 13.33
N GLN A 460 -20.09 -17.90 13.90
CA GLN A 460 -19.65 -17.69 15.27
C GLN A 460 -20.74 -18.24 16.19
N TYR A 461 -20.46 -19.39 16.82
CA TYR A 461 -21.46 -20.15 17.59
C TYR A 461 -21.31 -19.99 19.11
N ALA A 462 -20.17 -19.48 19.57
CA ALA A 462 -19.91 -19.09 20.95
C ALA A 462 -19.12 -17.78 20.95
N GLY A 463 -19.62 -16.76 21.65
CA GLY A 463 -18.89 -15.51 21.89
C GLY A 463 -17.90 -15.64 23.05
N GLY A 464 -17.29 -14.52 23.45
CA GLY A 464 -16.09 -14.48 24.28
C GLY A 464 -16.07 -15.41 25.48
N HIS A 465 -15.14 -16.37 25.46
CA HIS A 465 -14.93 -17.33 26.53
C HIS A 465 -13.47 -17.80 26.56
N ASN A 466 -13.04 -18.42 27.66
CA ASN A 466 -11.69 -18.95 27.78
C ASN A 466 -11.65 -20.42 27.39
N GLU A 467 -10.70 -20.78 26.53
CA GLU A 467 -10.32 -22.17 26.29
C GLU A 467 -8.84 -22.41 26.59
N ALA A 468 -8.51 -23.62 27.01
CA ALA A 468 -7.14 -24.01 27.35
C ALA A 468 -6.72 -25.27 26.57
N TRP A 469 -5.72 -25.14 25.71
CA TRP A 469 -5.18 -26.23 24.90
C TRP A 469 -3.65 -26.28 25.04
N GLY A 470 -3.11 -27.47 25.29
CA GLY A 470 -1.67 -27.67 25.50
C GLY A 470 -1.08 -26.85 26.67
N GLY A 471 -1.90 -26.43 27.65
CA GLY A 471 -1.47 -25.58 28.76
C GLY A 471 -1.45 -24.07 28.47
N VAL A 472 -1.90 -23.62 27.29
CA VAL A 472 -2.07 -22.21 26.94
C VAL A 472 -3.55 -21.85 26.96
N THR A 473 -3.92 -20.86 27.78
CA THR A 473 -5.30 -20.34 27.85
C THR A 473 -5.45 -19.10 26.97
N LEU A 474 -6.44 -19.09 26.08
CA LEU A 474 -6.80 -17.92 25.27
C LEU A 474 -8.28 -17.60 25.47
N ASN A 475 -8.60 -16.31 25.52
CA ASN A 475 -9.97 -15.82 25.41
C ASN A 475 -10.31 -15.65 23.92
N ILE A 476 -11.31 -16.39 23.42
CA ILE A 476 -11.65 -16.50 21.99
C ILE A 476 -13.17 -16.47 21.78
N ASP A 477 -13.56 -16.27 20.52
CA ASP A 477 -14.87 -16.63 19.99
C ASP A 477 -14.72 -17.86 19.07
N SER A 478 -15.63 -18.84 19.17
CA SER A 478 -15.52 -20.11 18.44
C SER A 478 -16.38 -20.11 17.17
N ASN A 479 -15.78 -20.59 16.08
CA ASN A 479 -16.35 -20.53 14.74
C ASN A 479 -16.41 -21.91 14.08
N ALA A 480 -17.60 -22.27 13.59
CA ALA A 480 -17.80 -23.39 12.67
C ALA A 480 -17.61 -22.87 11.25
N ILE A 481 -16.79 -23.54 10.45
CA ILE A 481 -16.40 -23.10 9.11
C ILE A 481 -16.84 -24.15 8.10
N ARG A 482 -17.56 -23.69 7.08
CA ARG A 482 -17.79 -24.37 5.82
C ARG A 482 -17.77 -23.29 4.73
N SER A 483 -16.60 -22.67 4.57
CA SER A 483 -16.41 -21.48 3.75
C SER A 483 -15.04 -21.45 3.09
N SER A 484 -14.89 -20.54 2.12
CA SER A 484 -13.59 -20.08 1.64
C SER A 484 -12.84 -19.35 2.76
N VAL A 485 -11.57 -19.73 2.97
CA VAL A 485 -10.62 -19.09 3.88
C VAL A 485 -9.31 -18.82 3.13
N ALA A 486 -8.58 -17.79 3.55
CA ALA A 486 -7.31 -17.44 2.95
C ALA A 486 -6.19 -18.41 3.39
N THR A 487 -5.25 -18.67 2.50
CA THR A 487 -4.07 -19.50 2.71
C THR A 487 -2.88 -18.85 2.05
N ILE A 488 -1.67 -19.04 2.57
CA ILE A 488 -0.47 -18.58 1.87
C ILE A 488 0.14 -19.79 1.17
N SER A 489 0.24 -19.75 -0.16
CA SER A 489 0.80 -20.84 -0.98
C SER A 489 2.19 -21.22 -0.49
N THR A 490 2.34 -22.45 0.00
CA THR A 490 3.62 -23.02 0.46
C THR A 490 4.44 -23.63 -0.68
N GLY A 491 4.06 -23.39 -1.94
CA GLY A 491 4.68 -24.00 -3.12
C GLY A 491 5.10 -22.95 -4.16
N GLY A 492 6.41 -22.71 -4.25
CA GLY A 492 7.12 -22.17 -5.42
C GLY A 492 6.76 -20.77 -5.89
N GLY A 493 7.47 -19.75 -5.39
CA GLY A 493 7.44 -18.40 -5.98
C GLY A 493 7.93 -17.31 -5.03
N GLY A 494 9.24 -17.26 -4.82
CA GLY A 494 9.91 -16.29 -3.94
C GLY A 494 10.36 -16.94 -2.64
N ASN A 495 11.58 -17.44 -2.63
CA ASN A 495 12.36 -17.44 -1.40
C ASN A 495 12.22 -16.04 -0.79
N PRO A 496 11.82 -15.87 0.49
CA PRO A 496 11.71 -14.55 1.10
C PRO A 496 12.94 -13.74 0.73
N THR A 497 12.77 -12.67 -0.03
CA THR A 497 13.87 -11.77 -0.35
C THR A 497 14.27 -10.96 0.87
N GLU A 498 13.48 -11.02 1.94
CA GLU A 498 13.74 -10.33 3.20
C GLU A 498 13.26 -11.17 4.41
N VAL A 499 14.06 -11.19 5.48
CA VAL A 499 13.72 -11.78 6.78
C VAL A 499 14.03 -10.76 7.87
N ILE A 500 13.05 -10.41 8.71
CA ILE A 500 13.22 -9.46 9.83
C ILE A 500 13.03 -10.16 11.17
N LEU A 501 13.94 -9.89 12.11
CA LEU A 501 13.88 -10.29 13.51
C LEU A 501 13.74 -9.01 14.34
N GLU A 502 12.53 -8.70 14.81
CA GLU A 502 12.25 -7.43 15.50
C GLU A 502 12.95 -7.30 16.86
N ASP A 503 13.25 -8.42 17.51
CA ASP A 503 13.90 -8.49 18.82
C ASP A 503 15.08 -9.48 18.79
N PRO A 504 16.12 -9.27 19.64
CA PRO A 504 17.18 -10.27 19.82
C PRO A 504 16.59 -11.57 20.38
N THR A 505 16.99 -12.69 19.79
CA THR A 505 16.54 -14.02 20.27
C THR A 505 17.11 -14.39 21.62
N GLN A 506 18.28 -13.83 21.97
CA GLN A 506 18.96 -14.07 23.23
C GLN A 506 19.68 -12.81 23.70
N LEU A 507 19.65 -12.57 25.01
CA LEU A 507 20.49 -11.62 25.72
C LEU A 507 21.34 -12.42 26.72
N GLN A 508 22.61 -12.05 26.90
CA GLN A 508 23.50 -12.70 27.87
C GLN A 508 22.91 -12.77 29.29
N TYR A 509 22.13 -11.77 29.66
CA TYR A 509 21.22 -11.81 30.80
C TYR A 509 19.86 -11.29 30.33
N PRO A 510 18.75 -12.04 30.54
CA PRO A 510 17.41 -11.52 30.30
C PRO A 510 17.22 -10.22 31.08
N TYR A 511 16.49 -9.27 30.50
CA TYR A 511 16.21 -8.00 31.17
C TYR A 511 15.55 -8.25 32.54
N ASN A 512 16.21 -7.80 33.61
CA ASN A 512 15.73 -7.94 34.98
C ASN A 512 16.00 -6.65 35.75
N ASN A 513 15.05 -5.71 35.66
CA ASN A 513 15.04 -4.47 36.44
C ASN A 513 16.21 -3.51 36.15
N GLY A 514 16.50 -3.26 34.87
CA GLY A 514 17.44 -2.21 34.43
C GLY A 514 18.92 -2.58 34.57
N CYS A 515 19.79 -1.58 34.51
CA CYS A 515 21.23 -1.77 34.55
C CYS A 515 21.74 -2.51 35.81
N ALA A 516 21.03 -2.44 36.94
CA ALA A 516 21.49 -2.98 38.23
C ALA A 516 21.35 -4.50 38.32
N GLY A 517 20.38 -5.06 37.58
CA GLY A 517 20.16 -6.50 37.55
C GLY A 517 20.78 -7.17 36.34
N SER A 518 20.60 -6.61 35.13
CA SER A 518 20.99 -7.27 33.88
C SER A 518 22.00 -6.50 33.03
N GLY A 519 22.42 -5.29 33.45
CA GLY A 519 23.30 -4.42 32.65
C GLY A 519 22.61 -3.79 31.43
N TRP A 520 21.29 -3.97 31.30
CA TRP A 520 20.50 -3.49 30.17
C TRP A 520 19.51 -2.41 30.62
N GLU A 521 19.41 -1.33 29.85
CA GLU A 521 18.24 -0.48 29.85
C GLU A 521 17.31 -0.88 28.71
N ARG A 522 15.98 -0.82 28.91
CA ARG A 522 14.99 -1.25 27.93
C ARG A 522 13.94 -0.18 27.71
N TYR A 523 13.56 0.03 26.46
CA TYR A 523 12.48 0.93 26.06
C TYR A 523 11.71 0.33 24.88
N VAL A 524 10.56 0.91 24.55
CA VAL A 524 9.79 0.56 23.36
C VAL A 524 10.23 1.50 22.24
N ASN A 525 10.68 0.95 21.12
CA ASN A 525 11.10 1.75 19.96
C ASN A 525 9.89 2.25 19.15
N ASP A 526 10.15 3.03 18.12
CA ASP A 526 9.16 3.57 17.20
C ASP A 526 8.45 2.53 16.33
N ARG A 527 8.94 1.28 16.33
CA ARG A 527 8.30 0.11 15.70
C ARG A 527 7.38 -0.65 16.66
N GLY A 528 7.25 -0.21 17.91
CA GLY A 528 6.44 -0.88 18.93
C GLY A 528 7.08 -2.13 19.56
N HIS A 529 8.37 -2.38 19.28
CA HIS A 529 9.14 -3.51 19.79
C HIS A 529 10.12 -3.08 20.89
N TYR A 530 10.66 -4.03 21.66
CA TYR A 530 11.62 -3.69 22.70
C TYR A 530 13.01 -3.45 22.09
N ALA A 531 13.60 -2.31 22.47
CA ALA A 531 15.01 -2.03 22.24
C ALA A 531 15.76 -2.02 23.57
N TYR A 532 17.04 -2.36 23.51
CA TYR A 532 17.91 -2.51 24.66
C TYR A 532 19.17 -1.68 24.47
N LEU A 533 19.66 -1.09 25.55
CA LEU A 533 20.92 -0.38 25.61
C LEU A 533 21.80 -1.01 26.69
N THR A 534 23.09 -1.09 26.42
CA THR A 534 24.13 -1.39 27.41
C THR A 534 25.25 -0.38 27.26
N LEU A 535 26.08 -0.17 28.29
CA LEU A 535 27.28 0.64 28.13
C LEU A 535 28.42 -0.16 27.55
N ASN A 536 29.27 0.53 26.78
CA ASN A 536 30.45 -0.07 26.21
C ASN A 536 31.53 -0.37 27.25
N THR A 537 32.39 -1.33 26.94
CA THR A 537 33.68 -1.48 27.60
C THR A 537 34.81 -1.59 26.58
N ASN A 538 36.01 -1.12 26.95
CA ASN A 538 37.22 -1.34 26.16
C ASN A 538 38.17 -2.39 26.77
N GLN A 539 37.73 -3.08 27.81
CA GLN A 539 38.49 -4.15 28.45
C GLN A 539 37.85 -5.49 28.09
N PRO A 540 38.52 -6.37 27.32
CA PRO A 540 37.95 -7.66 26.94
C PRO A 540 37.52 -8.52 28.13
N SER A 541 38.20 -8.40 29.28
CA SER A 541 37.85 -9.11 30.52
C SER A 541 36.59 -8.59 31.21
N GLN A 542 36.11 -7.39 30.85
CA GLN A 542 34.89 -6.77 31.39
C GLN A 542 33.71 -6.87 30.41
N SER A 543 33.95 -7.31 29.17
CA SER A 543 32.91 -7.49 28.16
C SER A 543 32.02 -8.66 28.56
N THR A 544 30.83 -8.33 29.07
CA THR A 544 29.91 -9.30 29.66
C THR A 544 28.49 -9.16 29.17
N ASN A 545 28.13 -8.06 28.51
CA ASN A 545 26.83 -7.88 27.88
C ASN A 545 26.92 -8.15 26.37
N TRP A 546 26.06 -9.04 25.87
CA TRP A 546 25.88 -9.28 24.44
C TRP A 546 24.44 -9.63 24.11
N ALA A 547 24.05 -9.33 22.88
CA ALA A 547 22.78 -9.70 22.27
C ALA A 547 23.01 -10.58 21.05
N GLU A 548 22.13 -11.53 20.81
CA GLU A 548 22.26 -12.46 19.69
C GLU A 548 20.92 -12.73 19.00
N TRP A 549 20.95 -12.65 17.68
CA TRP A 549 19.84 -12.96 16.80
C TRP A 549 20.11 -14.27 16.08
N ARG A 550 19.12 -15.15 16.09
CA ARG A 550 19.19 -16.50 15.51
C ARG A 550 17.97 -16.74 14.64
N THR A 551 18.20 -17.15 13.40
CA THR A 551 17.10 -17.55 12.50
C THR A 551 17.57 -18.57 11.49
N THR A 552 16.63 -19.33 10.93
CA THR A 552 16.90 -20.17 9.76
C THR A 552 16.51 -19.36 8.53
N LEU A 553 17.46 -19.08 7.66
CA LEU A 553 17.16 -18.40 6.42
C LEU A 553 16.54 -19.40 5.43
N PRO A 554 15.52 -18.99 4.67
CA PRO A 554 14.74 -19.90 3.83
C PRO A 554 15.57 -20.47 2.67
N THR A 555 16.71 -19.86 2.36
CA THR A 555 17.49 -20.15 1.15
C THR A 555 18.96 -20.00 1.39
N THR A 556 19.71 -20.99 0.92
CA THR A 556 21.17 -20.89 0.81
C THR A 556 21.54 -19.88 -0.26
N GLY A 557 22.37 -18.90 0.10
CA GLY A 557 22.88 -17.90 -0.83
C GLY A 557 23.41 -16.67 -0.11
N GLN A 558 23.65 -15.61 -0.85
CA GLN A 558 24.15 -14.36 -0.29
C GLN A 558 23.00 -13.55 0.29
N TRP A 559 23.17 -13.03 1.51
CA TRP A 559 22.22 -12.14 2.17
C TRP A 559 22.94 -10.92 2.71
N ARG A 560 22.38 -9.75 2.46
CA ARG A 560 22.80 -8.49 3.08
C ARG A 560 22.11 -8.29 4.43
N VAL A 561 22.86 -7.98 5.47
CA VAL A 561 22.36 -7.92 6.84
C VAL A 561 22.36 -6.49 7.34
N TYR A 562 21.28 -6.05 7.95
CA TYR A 562 21.11 -4.74 8.54
C TYR A 562 20.73 -4.85 10.02
N ALA A 563 21.18 -3.92 10.85
CA ALA A 563 20.76 -3.73 12.23
C ALA A 563 19.94 -2.45 12.37
N TYR A 564 18.80 -2.49 13.05
CA TYR A 564 17.98 -1.30 13.27
C TYR A 564 18.49 -0.50 14.45
N ILE A 565 18.75 0.80 14.25
CA ILE A 565 19.15 1.74 15.30
C ILE A 565 17.95 2.65 15.61
N PRO A 566 17.19 2.34 16.66
CA PRO A 566 16.04 3.14 17.08
C PRO A 566 16.46 4.49 17.69
N ASP A 567 15.54 5.44 17.65
CA ASP A 567 15.65 6.70 18.40
C ASP A 567 15.60 6.45 19.90
N HIS A 568 16.46 7.11 20.67
CA HIS A 568 16.27 7.22 22.11
C HIS A 568 16.80 8.57 22.63
N PRO A 569 16.17 9.13 23.67
CA PRO A 569 16.68 10.34 24.32
C PRO A 569 18.02 10.06 25.02
N ILE A 570 18.73 11.13 25.39
CA ILE A 570 19.89 11.06 26.29
C ILE A 570 19.53 10.23 27.53
N ILE A 571 20.41 9.28 27.88
CA ILE A 571 20.16 8.38 29.00
C ILE A 571 21.02 8.76 30.21
N TYR A 572 20.37 8.72 31.38
CA TYR A 572 21.03 8.82 32.67
C TYR A 572 21.19 7.42 33.25
N TRP A 573 22.41 6.90 33.21
CA TRP A 573 22.71 5.54 33.64
C TRP A 573 22.66 5.41 35.16
N SER A 574 21.53 4.93 35.68
CA SER A 574 21.22 4.99 37.12
C SER A 574 22.26 4.27 37.99
N CYS A 575 22.84 3.17 37.48
CA CYS A 575 23.84 2.36 38.16
C CYS A 575 25.24 2.97 38.21
N LEU A 576 25.45 4.10 37.53
CA LEU A 576 26.71 4.85 37.53
C LEU A 576 26.48 6.26 38.08
N ASN A 577 25.81 6.38 39.22
CA ASN A 577 25.47 7.67 39.85
C ASN A 577 24.74 8.63 38.89
N ASN A 578 23.79 8.10 38.11
CA ASN A 578 23.06 8.84 37.07
C ASN A 578 23.99 9.50 36.02
N LYS A 579 25.10 8.84 35.66
CA LYS A 579 26.00 9.33 34.60
C LYS A 579 25.21 9.55 33.32
N GLN A 580 25.28 10.77 32.79
CA GLN A 580 24.67 11.12 31.51
C GLN A 580 25.50 10.54 30.36
N ILE A 581 24.83 9.85 29.44
CA ILE A 581 25.41 9.25 28.23
C ILE A 581 24.66 9.84 27.04
N ASN A 582 25.40 10.52 26.16
CA ASN A 582 24.81 11.40 25.15
C ASN A 582 24.66 10.73 23.78
N TRP A 583 25.45 9.70 23.49
CA TRP A 583 25.54 9.13 22.15
C TRP A 583 25.64 7.61 22.21
N ASP A 584 25.14 6.99 21.16
CA ASP A 584 25.48 5.61 20.83
C ASP A 584 26.94 5.52 20.35
N THR A 585 27.49 4.31 20.42
CA THR A 585 28.86 4.03 20.01
C THR A 585 29.09 4.29 18.52
N ILE A 586 30.29 4.75 18.18
CA ILE A 586 30.78 4.80 16.80
C ILE A 586 31.49 3.51 16.35
N ASP A 587 31.66 2.54 17.27
CA ASP A 587 32.40 1.29 17.11
C ASP A 587 31.58 0.10 17.67
N ALA A 588 30.32 -0.05 17.24
CA ALA A 588 29.53 -1.24 17.55
C ALA A 588 30.07 -2.46 16.81
N ARG A 589 30.39 -3.53 17.55
CA ARG A 589 31.04 -4.73 16.99
C ARG A 589 30.07 -5.89 16.85
N TYR A 590 29.74 -6.22 15.61
CA TYR A 590 28.87 -7.33 15.25
C TYR A 590 29.72 -8.50 14.77
N THR A 591 29.57 -9.68 15.39
CA THR A 591 30.10 -10.95 14.88
C THR A 591 29.02 -11.65 14.06
N ILE A 592 29.26 -11.83 12.77
CA ILE A 592 28.38 -12.53 11.84
C ILE A 592 28.87 -13.96 11.70
N HIS A 593 28.04 -14.93 12.04
CA HIS A 593 28.28 -16.34 11.79
C HIS A 593 27.51 -16.75 10.52
N HIS A 594 28.25 -16.99 9.45
CA HIS A 594 27.75 -17.29 8.12
C HIS A 594 28.27 -18.67 7.66
N ALA A 595 27.83 -19.17 6.50
CA ALA A 595 28.11 -20.55 6.06
C ALA A 595 29.61 -20.85 5.90
N ASN A 596 30.42 -19.82 5.63
CA ASN A 596 31.86 -19.94 5.38
C ASN A 596 32.72 -19.73 6.64
N GLY A 597 32.12 -19.43 7.80
CA GLY A 597 32.85 -19.13 9.02
C GLY A 597 32.23 -18.01 9.84
N SER A 598 33.06 -17.17 10.44
CA SER A 598 32.59 -16.02 11.20
C SER A 598 33.54 -14.86 11.11
N GLU A 599 32.98 -13.66 11.02
CA GLU A 599 33.74 -12.42 10.93
C GLU A 599 33.13 -11.35 11.82
N THR A 600 33.93 -10.38 12.26
CA THR A 600 33.48 -9.27 13.10
C THR A 600 33.66 -7.95 12.38
N VAL A 601 32.58 -7.16 12.32
CA VAL A 601 32.57 -5.83 11.70
C VAL A 601 32.31 -4.75 12.74
N SER A 602 33.00 -3.63 12.60
CA SER A 602 32.77 -2.41 13.38
C SER A 602 31.88 -1.46 12.60
N ARG A 603 30.85 -0.90 13.24
CA ARG A 603 29.87 -0.01 12.64
C ARG A 603 29.49 1.14 13.56
N ASN A 604 29.18 2.28 12.96
CA ASN A 604 28.83 3.50 13.69
C ASN A 604 27.31 3.58 13.93
N GLN A 605 26.88 3.58 15.19
CA GLN A 605 25.47 3.75 15.58
C GLN A 605 25.13 5.22 15.87
N ALA A 606 26.09 6.02 16.36
CA ALA A 606 25.88 7.38 16.85
C ALA A 606 25.04 8.34 15.97
N PRO A 607 25.21 8.39 14.63
CA PRO A 607 24.45 9.33 13.80
C PRO A 607 23.04 8.84 13.46
N LEU A 608 22.72 7.59 13.80
CA LEU A 608 21.52 6.93 13.30
C LEU A 608 20.34 7.09 14.26
N ASN A 609 19.19 7.38 13.68
CA ASN A 609 17.94 7.58 14.41
C ASN A 609 16.78 7.03 13.56
N LYS A 610 16.18 5.92 14.00
CA LYS A 610 15.14 5.16 13.27
C LYS A 610 15.61 4.63 11.92
N GLN A 611 16.88 4.24 11.84
CA GLN A 611 17.54 3.88 10.59
C GLN A 611 18.14 2.47 10.62
N TRP A 612 18.24 1.85 9.45
CA TRP A 612 18.89 0.55 9.27
C TRP A 612 20.37 0.73 8.96
N LEU A 613 21.22 0.23 9.85
CA LEU A 613 22.67 0.17 9.73
C LEU A 613 23.09 -1.06 8.93
N ASP A 614 23.77 -0.87 7.80
CA ASP A 614 24.28 -1.97 6.97
C ASP A 614 25.49 -2.66 7.62
N LEU A 615 25.37 -3.97 7.89
CA LEU A 615 26.45 -4.79 8.42
C LEU A 615 27.29 -5.41 7.30
N GLY A 616 26.74 -5.62 6.10
CA GLY A 616 27.42 -6.22 4.96
C GLY A 616 26.69 -7.42 4.37
N ALA A 617 27.28 -8.03 3.33
CA ALA A 617 26.71 -9.17 2.61
C ALA A 617 27.48 -10.47 2.87
N TYR A 618 26.77 -11.53 3.23
CA TYR A 618 27.35 -12.79 3.68
C TYR A 618 26.60 -14.00 3.11
N ASN A 619 27.32 -15.09 2.86
CA ASN A 619 26.69 -16.34 2.40
C ASN A 619 26.15 -17.14 3.58
N PHE A 620 24.85 -17.38 3.61
CA PHE A 620 24.21 -18.24 4.61
C PHE A 620 23.68 -19.53 3.97
N SER A 621 23.54 -20.58 4.76
CA SER A 621 22.94 -21.85 4.34
C SER A 621 21.57 -22.01 4.96
N SER A 622 20.57 -22.47 4.21
CA SER A 622 19.25 -22.81 4.76
C SER A 622 19.29 -24.02 5.70
N SER A 623 20.36 -24.80 5.69
CA SER A 623 20.58 -25.93 6.60
C SER A 623 21.30 -25.55 7.90
N GLN A 624 21.68 -24.28 8.07
CA GLN A 624 22.40 -23.78 9.24
C GLN A 624 21.68 -22.56 9.81
N GLN A 625 21.71 -22.39 11.12
CA GLN A 625 21.12 -21.21 11.76
C GLN A 625 22.03 -20.00 11.52
N ALA A 626 21.51 -18.97 10.85
CA ALA A 626 22.14 -17.66 10.77
C ALA A 626 22.20 -17.07 12.18
N ARG A 627 23.39 -16.62 12.59
CA ARG A 627 23.63 -16.08 13.94
C ARG A 627 24.45 -14.81 13.87
N ILE A 628 23.92 -13.73 14.42
CA ILE A 628 24.64 -12.45 14.53
C ILE A 628 24.68 -12.10 16.02
N ARG A 629 25.86 -11.73 16.50
CA ARG A 629 26.09 -11.33 17.89
C ARG A 629 26.61 -9.90 17.96
N LEU A 630 26.05 -9.07 18.81
CA LEU A 630 26.55 -7.74 19.14
C LEU A 630 27.06 -7.76 20.59
N THR A 631 28.29 -7.30 20.82
CA THR A 631 28.90 -7.25 22.16
C THR A 631 29.03 -5.83 22.66
N ASP A 632 29.17 -5.68 23.98
CA ASP A 632 29.49 -4.42 24.64
C ASP A 632 30.96 -3.96 24.42
N LEU A 633 31.84 -4.83 23.92
CA LEU A 633 33.25 -4.54 23.69
C LEU A 633 33.49 -3.65 22.46
N ASN A 634 34.15 -2.51 22.66
CA ASN A 634 34.64 -1.64 21.58
C ASN A 634 35.98 -0.95 21.95
N GLY A 635 36.46 -0.04 21.10
CA GLY A 635 37.70 0.72 21.30
C GLY A 635 37.53 2.06 22.03
N GLN A 636 36.30 2.46 22.37
CA GLN A 636 36.01 3.78 22.96
C GLN A 636 36.30 3.80 24.48
N PRO A 637 36.44 4.97 25.13
CA PRO A 637 36.65 5.03 26.58
C PRO A 637 35.61 4.20 27.34
N ASN A 638 36.04 3.54 28.41
CA ASN A 638 35.19 2.60 29.16
C ASN A 638 33.94 3.31 29.70
N LEU A 639 32.76 2.70 29.53
CA LEU A 639 31.47 3.20 30.01
C LEU A 639 31.12 4.61 29.49
N SER A 640 31.52 4.98 28.27
CA SER A 640 31.33 6.33 27.72
C SER A 640 30.14 6.45 26.78
N GLU A 641 29.80 5.40 26.04
CA GLU A 641 28.71 5.37 25.06
C GLU A 641 27.74 4.22 25.30
N THR A 642 26.54 4.36 24.75
CA THR A 642 25.58 3.25 24.66
C THR A 642 25.84 2.36 23.44
N ILE A 643 25.47 1.09 23.56
CA ILE A 643 25.40 0.12 22.47
C ILE A 643 23.94 -0.26 22.32
N SER A 644 23.37 0.10 21.17
CA SER A 644 21.96 -0.05 20.86
C SER A 644 21.66 -1.40 20.21
N VAL A 645 20.67 -2.10 20.76
CA VAL A 645 20.25 -3.45 20.38
C VAL A 645 18.76 -3.42 20.06
N SER A 646 18.38 -3.77 18.84
CA SER A 646 16.97 -3.86 18.43
C SER A 646 16.78 -4.96 17.38
N ALA A 647 16.33 -4.61 16.18
CA ALA A 647 15.98 -5.57 15.13
C ALA A 647 17.16 -5.90 14.20
N LEU A 648 17.11 -7.07 13.55
CA LEU A 648 17.91 -7.39 12.37
C LEU A 648 17.04 -7.62 11.14
N ARG A 649 17.59 -7.33 9.96
CA ARG A 649 16.97 -7.54 8.67
C ARG A 649 17.96 -8.16 7.69
N PHE A 650 17.58 -9.27 7.07
CA PHE A 650 18.36 -9.98 6.07
C PHE A 650 17.68 -9.79 4.72
N VAL A 651 18.43 -9.41 3.69
CA VAL A 651 17.92 -9.22 2.33
C VAL A 651 18.67 -10.16 1.38
N TYR A 652 17.97 -11.08 0.73
CA TYR A 652 18.58 -12.05 -0.20
C TYR A 652 19.10 -11.34 -1.44
N GLN A 653 20.32 -11.68 -1.85
CA GLN A 653 20.96 -11.19 -3.07
C GLN A 653 21.04 -12.35 -4.08
N PRO A 654 20.35 -12.27 -5.24
CA PRO A 654 20.56 -13.21 -6.31
C PRO A 654 21.99 -13.06 -6.86
N ALA A 655 22.65 -14.18 -7.18
CA ALA A 655 24.00 -14.16 -7.72
C ALA A 655 24.05 -13.34 -9.03
N GLU A 656 24.96 -12.37 -9.13
CA GLU A 656 25.15 -11.60 -10.36
C GLU A 656 25.57 -12.52 -11.53
N PRO A 657 25.09 -12.28 -12.76
CA PRO A 657 25.64 -12.92 -13.94
C PRO A 657 27.06 -12.39 -14.21
N THR A 658 28.01 -13.29 -14.44
CA THR A 658 29.40 -12.94 -14.83
C THR A 658 29.45 -11.97 -16.03
N PRO A 659 30.29 -10.91 -15.99
CA PRO A 659 30.33 -9.90 -17.04
C PRO A 659 30.93 -10.44 -18.34
N THR A 660 30.24 -10.20 -19.46
CA THR A 660 30.78 -10.37 -20.82
C THR A 660 31.68 -9.18 -21.22
N PRO A 661 32.73 -9.39 -22.04
CA PRO A 661 33.69 -8.33 -22.39
C PRO A 661 33.09 -7.25 -23.31
N PRO A 662 33.60 -6.01 -23.27
CA PRO A 662 32.96 -4.86 -23.91
C PRO A 662 33.14 -4.81 -25.44
N PRO A 663 32.17 -4.26 -26.19
CA PRO A 663 32.26 -4.06 -27.64
C PRO A 663 33.07 -2.79 -28.02
N PRO A 664 33.51 -2.66 -29.30
CA PRO A 664 34.41 -1.59 -29.74
C PRO A 664 33.70 -0.22 -29.90
N PRO A 665 34.45 0.90 -29.92
CA PRO A 665 33.88 2.23 -29.77
C PRO A 665 33.22 2.78 -31.05
N PRO A 666 32.11 3.53 -30.96
CA PRO A 666 31.44 4.15 -32.10
C PRO A 666 32.06 5.49 -32.53
N THR A 667 31.84 5.83 -33.81
CA THR A 667 32.34 7.01 -34.54
C THR A 667 31.39 8.21 -34.36
N PRO A 668 31.86 9.48 -34.34
CA PRO A 668 31.04 10.62 -33.89
C PRO A 668 30.10 11.17 -34.98
N THR A 669 28.89 11.58 -34.58
CA THR A 669 27.93 12.34 -35.40
C THR A 669 27.31 13.52 -34.60
N PRO A 670 26.75 14.55 -35.28
CA PRO A 670 26.73 15.96 -34.86
C PRO A 670 25.53 16.33 -33.95
N PRO A 671 25.48 17.55 -33.39
CA PRO A 671 24.52 17.89 -32.34
C PRO A 671 23.13 18.25 -32.89
N PRO A 672 22.03 17.79 -32.24
CA PRO A 672 20.68 18.34 -32.42
C PRO A 672 20.23 19.22 -31.21
N PRO A 673 19.13 19.97 -31.35
CA PRO A 673 18.96 21.33 -30.81
C PRO A 673 18.34 21.44 -29.40
N GLN A 674 18.51 22.62 -28.80
CA GLN A 674 17.86 23.09 -27.57
C GLN A 674 16.33 23.14 -27.73
N ASN A 675 15.61 22.45 -26.83
CA ASN A 675 14.34 22.81 -26.20
C ASN A 675 13.85 21.58 -25.40
N ALA A 676 14.08 21.57 -24.08
CA ALA A 676 13.67 20.48 -23.19
C ALA A 676 12.19 20.62 -22.80
N LYS A 677 11.44 19.51 -22.82
CA LYS A 677 10.08 19.39 -22.27
C LYS A 677 9.94 18.05 -21.53
N THR A 678 9.25 18.11 -20.40
CA THR A 678 9.04 17.03 -19.41
C THR A 678 8.32 15.82 -20.02
N LEU A 679 8.88 14.61 -19.85
CA LEU A 679 8.27 13.34 -20.26
C LEU A 679 7.80 12.56 -19.01
N ASN A 680 6.49 12.46 -18.80
CA ASN A 680 5.93 11.61 -17.74
C ASN A 680 5.73 10.18 -18.25
N VAL A 681 6.57 9.25 -17.82
CA VAL A 681 6.40 7.81 -18.09
C VAL A 681 6.03 7.11 -16.77
N ARG A 682 4.83 6.54 -16.69
CA ARG A 682 4.45 5.61 -15.61
C ARG A 682 4.61 4.18 -16.12
N TYR A 683 5.72 3.53 -15.78
CA TYR A 683 5.78 2.07 -15.77
C TYR A 683 5.42 1.55 -14.38
N VAL A 684 4.81 0.37 -14.37
CA VAL A 684 4.48 -0.43 -13.19
C VAL A 684 5.78 -0.97 -12.61
N ASP A 685 6.51 -0.10 -11.92
CA ASP A 685 7.63 -0.32 -10.99
C ASP A 685 8.21 1.10 -10.74
N GLN A 686 8.12 1.61 -9.51
CA GLN A 686 8.25 3.04 -9.15
C GLN A 686 9.64 3.64 -9.44
N VAL A 687 9.84 4.12 -10.68
CA VAL A 687 10.99 4.94 -11.08
C VAL A 687 10.51 6.23 -11.74
N TYR A 688 10.94 7.40 -11.23
CA TYR A 688 10.63 8.72 -11.83
C TYR A 688 11.90 9.31 -12.43
N ALA A 689 11.86 9.72 -13.69
CA ALA A 689 13.01 10.36 -14.36
C ALA A 689 12.64 11.76 -14.86
N GLN A 690 13.44 12.78 -14.57
CA GLN A 690 13.28 14.15 -15.08
C GLN A 690 14.58 14.65 -15.70
N GLU A 691 14.51 15.17 -16.92
CA GLU A 691 15.65 15.79 -17.62
C GLU A 691 15.95 17.17 -17.03
N ASN A 692 17.22 17.46 -16.80
CA ASN A 692 17.69 18.74 -16.27
C ASN A 692 18.08 19.71 -17.39
N SER A 693 18.21 20.99 -17.06
CA SER A 693 18.54 22.07 -18.02
C SER A 693 19.93 21.98 -18.65
N ALA A 694 20.79 21.09 -18.17
CA ALA A 694 22.13 20.82 -18.70
C ALA A 694 22.22 19.50 -19.51
N GLY A 695 21.10 18.79 -19.72
CA GLY A 695 21.04 17.53 -20.49
C GLY A 695 21.38 16.26 -19.70
N GLY A 696 21.36 16.31 -18.36
CA GLY A 696 21.42 15.13 -17.46
C GLY A 696 20.03 14.73 -16.93
N TYR A 697 19.94 13.65 -16.15
CA TYR A 697 18.65 13.15 -15.61
C TYR A 697 18.69 12.92 -14.10
N TRP A 698 17.56 13.22 -13.44
CA TRP A 698 17.26 12.87 -12.06
C TRP A 698 16.42 11.61 -12.00
N ILE A 699 16.86 10.57 -11.30
CA ILE A 699 16.14 9.28 -11.21
C ILE A 699 15.77 9.00 -9.76
N LEU A 700 14.47 8.80 -9.52
CA LEU A 700 13.91 8.39 -8.23
C LEU A 700 13.79 6.88 -8.20
N CYS A 701 14.47 6.22 -7.26
CA CYS A 701 14.51 4.76 -7.17
C CYS A 701 13.87 4.32 -5.84
N GLY A 702 12.72 3.62 -5.88
CA GLY A 702 12.16 2.86 -4.74
C GLY A 702 10.68 3.13 -4.39
N PRO A 703 10.08 2.31 -3.50
CA PRO A 703 8.74 2.56 -3.01
C PRO A 703 8.65 3.74 -2.05
N SER A 704 7.47 4.37 -2.01
CA SER A 704 7.14 5.70 -1.49
C SER A 704 7.57 6.07 -0.06
N SER A 705 8.26 5.18 0.67
CA SER A 705 8.82 5.42 2.00
C SER A 705 10.34 5.49 2.07
N ALA A 706 11.08 5.20 0.98
CA ALA A 706 12.55 5.28 0.93
C ALA A 706 13.07 5.50 -0.49
N ALA A 707 12.59 6.57 -1.14
CA ALA A 707 13.08 6.94 -2.45
C ALA A 707 14.51 7.49 -2.36
N MET A 708 15.44 6.94 -3.14
CA MET A 708 16.78 7.50 -3.34
C MET A 708 16.79 8.31 -4.63
N LEU A 709 17.30 9.55 -4.58
CA LEU A 709 17.45 10.42 -5.74
C LEU A 709 18.89 10.30 -6.27
N LEU A 710 19.04 9.94 -7.55
CA LEU A 710 20.34 9.82 -8.21
C LEU A 710 20.45 10.86 -9.34
N HIS A 711 21.56 11.61 -9.35
CA HIS A 711 21.96 12.52 -10.44
C HIS A 711 22.87 11.78 -11.43
N TYR A 712 22.54 11.79 -12.72
CA TYR A 712 23.34 11.13 -13.76
C TYR A 712 23.71 12.07 -14.91
N GLU A 713 25.01 12.16 -15.22
CA GLU A 713 25.57 12.90 -16.36
C GLU A 713 26.35 11.97 -17.29
N GLY A 714 25.87 11.76 -18.53
CA GLY A 714 26.54 10.91 -19.52
C GLY A 714 25.91 10.98 -20.92
N LYS A 715 26.73 10.93 -21.97
CA LYS A 715 26.36 11.12 -23.40
C LYS A 715 25.60 9.95 -24.06
N GLU A 716 25.23 8.90 -23.32
CA GLU A 716 24.45 7.74 -23.83
C GLU A 716 23.00 7.77 -23.32
N SER A 717 22.39 8.95 -23.32
CA SER A 717 21.09 9.26 -22.69
C SER A 717 19.86 8.56 -23.28
N ARG A 718 19.97 7.87 -24.42
CA ARG A 718 18.83 7.19 -25.07
C ARG A 718 18.56 5.77 -24.58
N ASP A 719 19.56 5.09 -24.03
CA ASP A 719 19.43 3.67 -23.66
C ASP A 719 18.78 3.47 -22.28
N VAL A 720 18.88 4.46 -21.36
CA VAL A 720 18.23 4.40 -20.04
C VAL A 720 16.69 4.39 -20.14
N PHE A 721 16.12 4.89 -21.25
CA PHE A 721 14.66 4.94 -21.48
C PHE A 721 14.12 3.73 -22.24
N THR A 722 14.96 3.00 -22.97
CA THR A 722 14.54 1.87 -23.82
C THR A 722 14.99 0.52 -23.28
N ASN A 723 15.97 0.52 -22.35
CA ASN A 723 16.54 -0.68 -21.77
C ASN A 723 16.28 -0.76 -20.25
N ARG A 724 15.29 -1.59 -19.87
CA ARG A 724 14.90 -1.86 -18.47
C ARG A 724 16.06 -2.28 -17.58
N GLN A 725 17.07 -2.96 -18.13
CA GLN A 725 18.22 -3.42 -17.33
C GLN A 725 19.14 -2.24 -16.97
N ALA A 726 19.40 -1.34 -17.91
CA ALA A 726 20.23 -0.16 -17.66
C ALA A 726 19.63 0.77 -16.59
N THR A 727 18.31 0.95 -16.60
CA THR A 727 17.59 1.74 -15.57
C THR A 727 17.67 1.08 -14.19
N ARG A 728 17.58 -0.25 -14.14
CA ARG A 728 17.68 -1.04 -12.90
C ARG A 728 19.09 -1.01 -12.32
N ASP A 729 20.10 -1.17 -13.16
CA ASP A 729 21.50 -1.10 -12.77
C ASP A 729 21.84 0.30 -12.22
N LEU A 730 21.28 1.37 -12.82
CA LEU A 730 21.43 2.74 -12.31
C LEU A 730 20.75 2.93 -10.95
N CYS A 731 19.56 2.35 -10.75
CA CYS A 731 18.84 2.38 -9.49
C CYS A 731 19.38 1.41 -8.42
N GLY A 732 20.38 0.59 -8.74
CA GLY A 732 20.88 -0.48 -7.87
C GLY A 732 19.84 -1.56 -7.56
N MET A 733 18.92 -1.84 -8.51
CA MET A 733 17.72 -2.70 -8.38
C MET A 733 17.78 -4.05 -9.09
#